data_AF-A0A383W6H4-F1
#
_entry.id   AF-A0A383W6H4-F1
#
_cell.length_a   1.000
_cell.length_b   1.000
_cell.length_c   1.000
_cell.angle_alpha   90.00
_cell.angle_beta   90.00
_cell.angle_gamma   90.00
#
_symmetry.space_group_name_H-M   'P 1'
#
loop_
_entity.id
_entity.type
_entity.pdbx_description
1 polymer ?
#
loop_
_entity_poly.entity_id
_entity_poly.type
_entity_poly.pdbx_seq_one_letter_code
_entity_poly.pdbx_strand_id
1 'polypeptide(L)'
;MSATAAYLHRHWKKILALAAAGLLLFSVGIIAGFQIRRQSSTTASSALATPSSSSSSSSAPGRVRGAALLTNGQVLQQLPPPGSDEARQLLAQPDTPANIKAIYTYDEDAALITERLSATFLQQLQQQLATSSSNPQLLQLDIQPFVRVARDVLSYLRYSNSQALLPLLRQYSSSGTLDVSEIDPDVLQGEVLQMLNVTRLGEWYRAAAQYDVAGSRTVPPPTMAAAAAGSQENGQPASDTSAAAASGRHLLLSSPQQQQQQQQQQQQQVRHQPRHIRRLHRAASIPYIPDYPQPAAAATQDAAIPTASPEMSLQEMLCAIKPYSPTGLQGMRLPAGHSSSSSSSSSGAISCQPPELGLFQHGGVVFRPIVVPIVFHVQRFNASNVLQPPVWQPEKAAQRLVDVTNRFFKDSGIQFKLQEVRHNVTKYDYLLLATQEDWHLCSANIKEQTAGFPCLTSTSQFPAVAALASKHVVNVFVSGSSDPTAGFCDPGSGGSICRRLYLGYSRALGPWFSEPSETWKEGKTEENWVFITWDLFNPSGKNSERFWDGGAAALAHEIGHYLGLMHTHEGATPCDGDGLSKADAVPDTPVNLETNAFAEQAGLLPKLTGWCSDFRIGKKPQPSELLPYNSCKVPGRVDNIWNVMSYSPDACCMMITPNQIARLQWAVASFRPQLVAAYSV
;
A
#
# COMPACT_ATOMS: atom_id res chain seq x y z
N MET A 1 -43.59 35.13 -49.70
CA MET A 1 -43.01 35.77 -48.48
C MET A 1 -42.20 34.71 -47.75
N SER A 2 -40.91 34.96 -47.59
CA SER A 2 -39.85 34.00 -47.90
C SER A 2 -39.30 33.22 -46.70
N ALA A 3 -38.82 32.01 -46.99
CA ALA A 3 -38.08 31.13 -46.07
C ALA A 3 -36.87 31.80 -45.39
N THR A 4 -36.39 32.92 -45.92
CA THR A 4 -35.34 33.75 -45.32
C THR A 4 -35.76 34.45 -44.03
N ALA A 5 -37.03 34.82 -43.83
CA ALA A 5 -37.49 35.47 -42.59
C ALA A 5 -37.54 34.49 -41.40
N ALA A 6 -37.91 33.23 -41.66
CA ALA A 6 -37.93 32.17 -40.63
C ALA A 6 -36.52 31.70 -40.25
N TYR A 7 -35.57 31.75 -41.20
CA TYR A 7 -34.16 31.44 -40.96
C TYR A 7 -33.48 32.51 -40.09
N LEU A 8 -33.72 33.80 -40.40
CA LEU A 8 -33.21 34.93 -39.61
C LEU A 8 -33.76 34.95 -38.18
N HIS A 9 -35.05 34.63 -37.98
CA HIS A 9 -35.63 34.61 -36.64
C HIS A 9 -35.06 33.49 -35.74
N ARG A 10 -34.76 32.30 -36.30
CA ARG A 10 -34.12 31.20 -35.54
C ARG A 10 -32.66 31.48 -35.20
N HIS A 11 -31.92 32.15 -36.08
CA HIS A 11 -30.55 32.55 -35.78
C HIS A 11 -30.48 33.69 -34.76
N TRP A 12 -31.42 34.64 -34.79
CA TRP A 12 -31.49 35.73 -33.81
C TRP A 12 -31.73 35.23 -32.37
N LYS A 13 -32.60 34.22 -32.19
CA LYS A 13 -32.82 33.61 -30.86
C LYS A 13 -31.58 32.87 -30.33
N LYS A 14 -30.79 32.25 -31.20
CA LYS A 14 -29.53 31.58 -30.82
C LYS A 14 -28.44 32.59 -30.45
N ILE A 15 -28.36 33.71 -31.16
CA ILE A 15 -27.42 34.80 -30.86
C ILE A 15 -27.79 35.48 -29.52
N LEU A 16 -29.09 35.72 -29.26
CA LEU A 16 -29.58 36.23 -27.97
C LEU A 16 -29.27 35.28 -26.79
N ALA A 17 -29.40 33.97 -26.98
CA ALA A 17 -29.05 32.99 -25.95
C ALA A 17 -27.54 32.91 -25.68
N LEU A 18 -26.70 33.04 -26.72
CA LEU A 18 -25.25 33.09 -26.59
C LEU A 18 -24.77 34.42 -25.97
N ALA A 19 -25.43 35.54 -26.26
CA ALA A 19 -25.15 36.83 -25.64
C ALA A 19 -25.57 36.86 -24.16
N ALA A 20 -26.70 36.25 -23.80
CA ALA A 20 -27.15 36.12 -22.41
C ALA A 20 -26.22 35.24 -21.58
N ALA A 21 -25.71 34.13 -22.15
CA ALA A 21 -24.70 33.29 -21.50
C ALA A 21 -23.35 34.01 -21.35
N GLY A 22 -22.95 34.82 -22.35
CA GLY A 22 -21.77 35.66 -22.29
C GLY A 22 -21.84 36.75 -21.22
N LEU A 23 -23.00 37.40 -21.06
CA LEU A 23 -23.25 38.41 -20.02
C LEU A 23 -23.21 37.83 -18.60
N LEU A 24 -23.67 36.59 -18.42
CA LEU A 24 -23.67 35.93 -17.11
C LEU A 24 -22.27 35.43 -16.72
N LEU A 25 -21.46 35.03 -17.70
CA LEU A 25 -20.05 34.65 -17.48
C LEU A 25 -19.15 35.86 -17.27
N PHE A 26 -19.44 36.99 -17.94
CA PHE A 26 -18.70 38.24 -17.73
C PHE A 26 -19.05 38.92 -16.39
N SER A 27 -20.28 38.76 -15.87
CA SER A 27 -20.70 39.32 -14.57
C SER A 27 -20.26 38.52 -13.35
N VAL A 28 -19.95 37.23 -13.47
CA VAL A 28 -19.24 36.46 -12.41
C VAL A 28 -17.74 36.71 -12.47
N GLY A 29 -17.21 36.92 -13.69
CA GLY A 29 -15.83 37.34 -13.97
C GLY A 29 -15.56 38.80 -13.56
N ILE A 30 -16.59 39.64 -13.52
CA ILE A 30 -16.64 40.79 -12.63
C ILE A 30 -16.96 40.23 -11.24
N ILE A 31 -15.96 39.70 -10.59
CA ILE A 31 -15.29 40.57 -9.64
C ILE A 31 -16.22 40.76 -8.41
N ALA A 32 -16.24 39.93 -7.37
CA ALA A 32 -15.38 38.82 -6.92
C ALA A 32 -13.87 39.14 -6.79
N GLY A 33 -13.41 40.15 -7.52
CA GLY A 33 -12.06 40.67 -7.71
C GLY A 33 -12.04 42.18 -7.47
N PHE A 34 -13.21 42.76 -7.11
CA PHE A 34 -13.33 44.00 -6.38
C PHE A 34 -13.87 43.62 -5.02
N GLN A 35 -12.96 43.24 -4.15
CA GLN A 35 -12.36 44.26 -3.30
C GLN A 35 -13.41 44.71 -2.26
N ILE A 36 -13.61 44.05 -1.11
CA ILE A 36 -12.75 43.16 -0.30
C ILE A 36 -11.33 43.72 -0.03
N ARG A 37 -10.93 44.71 -0.83
CA ARG A 37 -9.83 45.64 -0.63
C ARG A 37 -10.57 46.87 -0.14
N ARG A 38 -10.45 47.06 1.18
CA ARG A 38 -10.33 48.36 1.83
C ARG A 38 -11.61 48.99 2.41
N GLN A 39 -11.57 49.04 3.74
CA GLN A 39 -11.79 50.25 4.55
C GLN A 39 -13.27 50.68 4.62
N SER A 40 -13.88 50.83 5.80
CA SER A 40 -13.51 51.82 6.80
C SER A 40 -14.34 51.65 8.10
N SER A 41 -13.68 51.74 9.25
CA SER A 41 -14.04 52.51 10.46
C SER A 41 -15.44 52.45 11.11
N THR A 42 -15.45 51.99 12.38
CA THR A 42 -16.05 52.60 13.61
C THR A 42 -17.51 53.08 13.62
N THR A 43 -18.35 52.51 14.49
CA THR A 43 -18.87 53.16 15.73
C THR A 43 -19.80 52.22 16.54
N ALA A 44 -20.00 52.58 17.80
CA ALA A 44 -20.47 51.81 18.96
C ALA A 44 -21.98 51.53 19.04
N SER A 45 -22.37 50.52 19.84
CA SER A 45 -23.36 50.65 20.93
C SER A 45 -23.45 49.39 21.81
N SER A 46 -23.71 49.65 23.08
CA SER A 46 -23.59 48.81 24.28
C SER A 46 -24.77 47.85 24.50
N ALA A 47 -24.53 46.67 25.08
CA ALA A 47 -25.37 46.06 26.12
C ALA A 47 -24.68 44.83 26.76
N LEU A 48 -24.95 44.64 28.04
CA LEU A 48 -24.31 43.77 29.04
C LEU A 48 -24.28 42.26 28.69
N ALA A 49 -23.16 41.60 29.01
CA ALA A 49 -23.11 40.31 29.73
C ALA A 49 -21.66 39.84 30.01
N THR A 50 -21.37 39.60 31.29
CA THR A 50 -20.42 38.66 31.95
C THR A 50 -19.09 38.23 31.28
N PRO A 51 -17.95 38.24 32.03
CA PRO A 51 -16.63 37.96 31.47
C PRO A 51 -16.38 36.45 31.32
N SER A 52 -16.25 36.00 30.07
CA SER A 52 -15.52 34.76 29.75
C SER A 52 -14.18 35.14 29.13
N SER A 53 -13.12 34.79 29.83
CA SER A 53 -11.73 34.94 29.40
C SER A 53 -11.47 34.05 28.18
N SER A 54 -11.53 34.63 26.98
CA SER A 54 -11.02 34.02 25.75
C SER A 54 -9.67 34.66 25.41
N SER A 55 -8.60 33.99 25.82
CA SER A 55 -7.25 34.24 25.33
C SER A 55 -7.14 33.72 23.90
N SER A 56 -7.20 34.63 22.93
CA SER A 56 -6.82 34.36 21.55
C SER A 56 -5.31 34.17 21.46
N SER A 57 -4.86 32.93 21.67
CA SER A 57 -3.49 32.53 21.36
C SER A 57 -3.37 32.27 19.85
N SER A 58 -2.65 33.17 19.17
CA SER A 58 -2.02 32.89 17.89
C SER A 58 -0.88 31.92 18.11
N SER A 59 -1.20 30.63 18.15
CA SER A 59 -0.22 29.55 18.28
C SER A 59 0.56 29.41 16.97
N ALA A 60 1.83 29.80 17.00
CA ALA A 60 2.80 29.37 16.00
C ALA A 60 2.87 27.83 16.01
N PRO A 61 2.62 27.13 14.89
CA PRO A 61 2.74 25.69 14.81
C PRO A 61 4.22 25.34 14.74
N GLY A 62 4.90 25.15 15.87
CA GLY A 62 6.33 24.85 15.78
C GLY A 62 7.09 24.42 17.03
N ARG A 63 6.50 24.35 18.23
CA ARG A 63 7.35 24.15 19.43
C ARG A 63 6.84 23.25 20.55
N VAL A 64 5.80 22.44 20.33
CA VAL A 64 5.39 21.43 21.31
C VAL A 64 5.37 20.05 20.67
N ARG A 65 6.55 19.53 20.34
CA ARG A 65 6.75 18.09 20.10
C ARG A 65 7.77 17.58 21.11
N GLY A 66 7.34 16.65 21.96
CA GLY A 66 8.16 15.69 22.73
C GLY A 66 9.11 16.24 23.80
N ALA A 67 9.93 17.25 23.51
CA ALA A 67 11.05 17.63 24.37
C ALA A 67 10.62 18.21 25.74
N ALA A 68 9.44 18.83 25.83
CA ALA A 68 8.95 19.41 27.08
C ALA A 68 8.39 18.37 28.08
N LEU A 69 8.21 17.10 27.67
CA LEU A 69 7.60 16.06 28.51
C LEU A 69 8.61 15.25 29.35
N LEU A 70 9.92 15.35 29.10
CA LEU A 70 10.93 14.71 29.93
C LEU A 70 11.40 15.61 31.10
N THR A 71 10.56 16.53 31.55
CA THR A 71 10.91 17.60 32.50
C THR A 71 11.21 17.14 33.93
N ASN A 72 11.13 15.84 34.23
CA ASN A 72 11.34 15.29 35.58
C ASN A 72 12.39 14.17 35.68
N GLY A 73 13.39 14.13 34.80
CA GLY A 73 14.46 13.12 34.89
C GLY A 73 13.99 11.67 34.69
N GLN A 74 12.80 11.47 34.12
CA GLN A 74 12.34 10.15 33.71
C GLN A 74 13.23 9.63 32.58
N VAL A 75 13.98 8.58 32.87
CA VAL A 75 14.78 7.87 31.87
C VAL A 75 13.84 6.98 31.07
N LEU A 76 13.73 7.25 29.77
CA LEU A 76 12.99 6.38 28.86
C LEU A 76 13.69 5.03 28.75
N GLN A 77 12.98 3.96 29.11
CA GLN A 77 13.51 2.60 29.10
C GLN A 77 13.44 2.01 27.69
N GLN A 78 14.58 1.52 27.21
CA GLN A 78 14.66 0.68 26.02
C GLN A 78 14.35 -0.77 26.41
N LEU A 79 13.48 -1.45 25.66
CA LEU A 79 13.28 -2.88 25.84
C LEU A 79 14.55 -3.65 25.45
N PRO A 80 15.03 -4.61 26.28
CA PRO A 80 16.17 -5.44 25.93
C PRO A 80 15.91 -6.29 24.66
N PRO A 81 16.95 -6.75 23.96
CA PRO A 81 16.78 -7.62 22.79
C PRO A 81 16.10 -8.96 23.13
N PRO A 82 15.26 -9.53 22.24
CA PRO A 82 14.65 -10.84 22.47
C PRO A 82 15.73 -11.91 22.65
N GLY A 83 15.49 -12.85 23.56
CA GLY A 83 16.44 -13.93 23.90
C GLY A 83 17.61 -13.54 24.82
N SER A 84 17.77 -12.25 25.17
CA SER A 84 18.75 -11.80 26.17
C SER A 84 18.37 -12.21 27.60
N ASP A 85 19.34 -12.23 28.51
CA ASP A 85 19.08 -12.49 29.94
C ASP A 85 18.18 -11.41 30.55
N GLU A 86 18.36 -10.15 30.15
CA GLU A 86 17.54 -9.03 30.60
C GLU A 86 16.10 -9.16 30.11
N ALA A 87 15.88 -9.62 28.88
CA ALA A 87 14.54 -9.92 28.37
C ALA A 87 13.89 -11.07 29.13
N ARG A 88 14.64 -12.15 29.43
CA ARG A 88 14.14 -13.26 30.26
C ARG A 88 13.76 -12.80 31.67
N GLN A 89 14.60 -11.98 32.30
CA GLN A 89 14.32 -11.41 33.63
C GLN A 89 13.10 -10.50 33.61
N LEU A 90 12.99 -9.64 32.60
CA LEU A 90 11.80 -8.80 32.40
C LEU A 90 10.55 -9.66 32.24
N LEU A 91 10.57 -10.68 31.39
CA LEU A 91 9.39 -11.53 31.15
C LEU A 91 9.01 -12.41 32.37
N ALA A 92 9.98 -12.76 33.22
CA ALA A 92 9.76 -13.50 34.45
C ALA A 92 9.10 -12.66 35.56
N GLN A 93 9.14 -11.32 35.47
CA GLN A 93 8.50 -10.44 36.44
C GLN A 93 6.97 -10.56 36.36
N PRO A 94 6.26 -10.81 37.49
CA PRO A 94 4.80 -10.94 37.50
C PRO A 94 4.06 -9.68 37.01
N ASP A 95 4.65 -8.51 37.23
CA ASP A 95 4.10 -7.19 36.90
C ASP A 95 4.46 -6.69 35.50
N THR A 96 5.18 -7.47 34.69
CA THR A 96 5.48 -7.08 33.31
C THR A 96 4.19 -6.90 32.51
N PRO A 97 3.95 -5.71 31.93
CA PRO A 97 2.70 -5.41 31.25
C PRO A 97 2.39 -6.38 30.10
N ALA A 98 1.11 -6.71 29.92
CA ALA A 98 0.67 -7.69 28.93
C ALA A 98 1.08 -7.32 27.49
N ASN A 99 1.07 -6.02 27.14
CA ASN A 99 1.52 -5.55 25.83
C ASN A 99 3.03 -5.77 25.62
N ILE A 100 3.85 -5.66 26.67
CA ILE A 100 5.28 -5.97 26.59
C ILE A 100 5.50 -7.47 26.38
N LYS A 101 4.77 -8.32 27.11
CA LYS A 101 4.82 -9.79 26.90
C LYS A 101 4.42 -10.14 25.46
N ALA A 102 3.33 -9.55 24.96
CA ALA A 102 2.84 -9.78 23.60
C ALA A 102 3.88 -9.40 22.53
N ILE A 103 4.62 -8.31 22.72
CA ILE A 103 5.72 -7.91 21.83
C ILE A 103 6.81 -9.00 21.80
N TYR A 104 7.35 -9.44 22.94
CA TYR A 104 8.36 -10.51 22.93
C TYR A 104 7.83 -11.83 22.37
N THR A 105 6.59 -12.20 22.70
CA THR A 105 5.95 -13.39 22.12
C THR A 105 5.86 -13.28 20.60
N TYR A 106 5.56 -12.09 20.06
CA TYR A 106 5.55 -11.86 18.62
C TYR A 106 6.92 -12.11 17.99
N ASP A 107 8.01 -11.67 18.61
CA ASP A 107 9.36 -11.87 18.07
C ASP A 107 9.85 -13.31 18.22
N GLU A 108 9.59 -13.93 19.36
CA GLU A 108 9.97 -15.32 19.62
C GLU A 108 9.27 -16.28 18.65
N ASP A 109 7.95 -16.14 18.50
CA ASP A 109 7.17 -16.89 17.51
C ASP A 109 7.74 -16.72 16.09
N ALA A 110 8.11 -15.49 15.70
CA ALA A 110 8.64 -15.22 14.35
C ALA A 110 10.00 -15.87 14.13
N ALA A 111 10.82 -15.96 15.18
CA ALA A 111 12.13 -16.61 15.16
C ALA A 111 12.03 -18.16 15.17
N LEU A 112 11.09 -18.72 15.93
CA LEU A 112 11.00 -20.17 16.17
C LEU A 112 10.11 -20.90 15.16
N ILE A 113 8.98 -20.32 14.77
CA ILE A 113 7.95 -21.00 13.98
C ILE A 113 8.27 -20.85 12.49
N THR A 114 9.06 -21.77 11.93
CA THR A 114 9.43 -21.76 10.51
C THR A 114 8.31 -22.29 9.60
N GLU A 115 8.42 -22.07 8.28
CA GLU A 115 7.53 -22.69 7.27
C GLU A 115 7.49 -24.22 7.40
N ARG A 116 8.65 -24.87 7.55
CA ARG A 116 8.74 -26.32 7.73
C ARG A 116 8.03 -26.77 9.00
N LEU A 117 8.19 -26.01 10.08
CA LEU A 117 7.54 -26.29 11.35
C LEU A 117 6.02 -26.18 11.24
N SER A 118 5.51 -25.10 10.63
CA SER A 118 4.08 -24.91 10.36
C SER A 118 3.51 -26.02 9.46
N ALA A 119 4.24 -26.46 8.43
CA ALA A 119 3.80 -27.56 7.57
C ALA A 119 3.68 -28.88 8.35
N THR A 120 4.69 -29.19 9.18
CA THR A 120 4.71 -30.42 10.00
C THR A 120 3.63 -30.36 11.07
N PHE A 121 3.44 -29.20 11.70
CA PHE A 121 2.35 -28.95 12.65
C PHE A 121 0.98 -29.26 12.03
N LEU A 122 0.69 -28.72 10.84
CA LEU A 122 -0.60 -28.97 10.18
C LEU A 122 -0.82 -30.46 9.90
N GLN A 123 0.22 -31.17 9.45
CA GLN A 123 0.15 -32.62 9.22
C GLN A 123 -0.10 -33.41 10.50
N GLN A 124 0.60 -33.07 11.59
CA GLN A 124 0.39 -33.70 12.91
C GLN A 124 -1.00 -33.39 13.48
N LEU A 125 -1.49 -32.16 13.29
CA LEU A 125 -2.83 -31.77 13.70
C LEU A 125 -3.90 -32.60 12.98
N GLN A 126 -3.77 -32.81 11.66
CA GLN A 126 -4.70 -33.67 10.91
C GLN A 126 -4.67 -35.12 11.41
N GLN A 127 -3.48 -35.66 11.71
CA GLN A 127 -3.35 -37.03 12.25
C GLN A 127 -4.02 -37.15 13.62
N GLN A 128 -3.77 -36.21 14.53
CA GLN A 128 -4.37 -36.19 15.86
C GLN A 128 -5.90 -36.09 15.77
N LEU A 129 -6.44 -35.15 15.00
CA LEU A 129 -7.88 -35.00 14.80
C LEU A 129 -8.52 -36.24 14.19
N ALA A 130 -7.82 -36.96 13.32
CA ALA A 130 -8.33 -38.21 12.75
C ALA A 130 -8.41 -39.35 13.77
N THR A 131 -7.52 -39.36 14.77
CA THR A 131 -7.54 -40.38 15.83
C THR A 131 -8.49 -40.05 16.98
N SER A 132 -8.72 -38.76 17.27
CA SER A 132 -9.47 -38.32 18.45
C SER A 132 -10.92 -37.93 18.15
N SER A 133 -11.24 -37.57 16.90
CA SER A 133 -12.57 -37.04 16.58
C SER A 133 -13.55 -38.12 16.11
N SER A 134 -14.73 -38.15 16.74
CA SER A 134 -15.90 -38.83 16.20
C SER A 134 -16.63 -38.01 15.13
N ASN A 135 -16.21 -36.77 14.84
CA ASN A 135 -16.85 -35.90 13.88
C ASN A 135 -16.37 -36.22 12.44
N PRO A 136 -17.25 -36.71 11.55
CA PRO A 136 -16.87 -37.04 10.18
C PRO A 136 -16.40 -35.84 9.35
N GLN A 137 -16.76 -34.61 9.72
CA GLN A 137 -16.30 -33.42 9.01
C GLN A 137 -14.81 -33.15 9.24
N LEU A 138 -14.30 -33.40 10.45
CA LEU A 138 -12.87 -33.23 10.76
C LEU A 138 -12.01 -34.27 10.06
N LEU A 139 -12.54 -35.49 9.86
CA LEU A 139 -11.89 -36.55 9.08
C LEU A 139 -11.76 -36.22 7.59
N GLN A 140 -12.60 -35.32 7.06
CA GLN A 140 -12.61 -34.92 5.67
C GLN A 140 -11.84 -33.62 5.40
N LEU A 141 -11.26 -33.01 6.43
CA LEU A 141 -10.57 -31.73 6.28
C LEU A 141 -9.30 -31.88 5.43
N ASP A 142 -9.30 -31.27 4.25
CA ASP A 142 -8.13 -31.18 3.39
C ASP A 142 -7.23 -30.02 3.85
N ILE A 143 -6.14 -30.35 4.57
CA ILE A 143 -5.14 -29.38 5.00
C ILE A 143 -4.13 -29.02 3.89
N GLN A 144 -4.14 -29.72 2.75
CA GLN A 144 -3.12 -29.52 1.71
C GLN A 144 -3.05 -28.08 1.20
N PRO A 145 -4.16 -27.35 1.02
CA PRO A 145 -4.10 -25.92 0.69
C PRO A 145 -3.30 -25.09 1.71
N PHE A 146 -3.42 -25.40 3.00
CA PHE A 146 -2.71 -24.70 4.08
C PHE A 146 -1.25 -25.11 4.18
N VAL A 147 -0.95 -26.39 3.95
CA VAL A 147 0.44 -26.87 3.87
C VAL A 147 1.19 -26.19 2.73
N ARG A 148 0.52 -25.92 1.60
CA ARG A 148 1.12 -25.16 0.48
C ARG A 148 1.49 -23.73 0.86
N VAL A 149 0.78 -23.13 1.80
CA VAL A 149 1.04 -21.77 2.33
C VAL A 149 1.53 -21.82 3.77
N ALA A 150 2.22 -22.89 4.17
CA ALA A 150 2.65 -23.09 5.57
C ALA A 150 3.48 -21.91 6.11
N ARG A 151 4.22 -21.25 5.22
CA ARG A 151 4.97 -20.03 5.49
C ARG A 151 4.11 -18.91 6.10
N ASP A 152 2.87 -18.79 5.65
CA ASP A 152 1.91 -17.75 6.01
C ASP A 152 1.05 -18.09 7.24
N VAL A 153 1.09 -19.36 7.69
CA VAL A 153 0.19 -19.86 8.74
C VAL A 153 0.32 -19.08 10.04
N LEU A 154 1.53 -18.79 10.53
CA LEU A 154 1.69 -17.99 11.77
C LEU A 154 0.97 -16.65 11.68
N SER A 155 1.18 -15.93 10.58
CA SER A 155 0.61 -14.61 10.33
C SER A 155 -0.91 -14.68 10.23
N TYR A 156 -1.41 -15.71 9.58
CA TYR A 156 -2.84 -16.00 9.49
C TYR A 156 -3.46 -16.33 10.87
N LEU A 157 -2.79 -17.16 11.68
CA LEU A 157 -3.25 -17.51 13.02
C LEU A 157 -3.28 -16.30 13.95
N ARG A 158 -2.24 -15.46 13.88
CA ARG A 158 -2.18 -14.20 14.61
C ARG A 158 -3.27 -13.23 14.18
N TYR A 159 -3.43 -13.00 12.87
CA TYR A 159 -4.46 -12.11 12.33
C TYR A 159 -5.86 -12.52 12.77
N SER A 160 -6.11 -13.83 12.82
CA SER A 160 -7.39 -14.38 13.24
C SER A 160 -7.58 -14.41 14.76
N ASN A 161 -6.58 -13.98 15.54
CA ASN A 161 -6.56 -14.06 17.01
C ASN A 161 -6.90 -15.47 17.54
N SER A 162 -6.33 -16.49 16.89
CA SER A 162 -6.56 -17.90 17.25
C SER A 162 -6.21 -18.17 18.72
N GLN A 163 -7.20 -18.68 19.46
CA GLN A 163 -7.13 -19.06 20.86
C GLN A 163 -6.72 -20.53 21.04
N ALA A 164 -6.91 -21.38 20.03
CA ALA A 164 -6.54 -22.79 20.08
C ALA A 164 -5.31 -23.11 19.22
N LEU A 165 -5.36 -22.80 17.92
CA LEU A 165 -4.31 -23.20 16.98
C LEU A 165 -2.98 -22.48 17.20
N LEU A 166 -3.00 -21.18 17.56
CA LEU A 166 -1.75 -20.44 17.81
C LEU A 166 -1.01 -20.94 19.06
N PRO A 167 -1.65 -21.13 20.23
CA PRO A 167 -1.01 -21.79 21.37
C PRO A 167 -0.50 -23.20 21.06
N LEU A 168 -1.28 -24.02 20.33
CA LEU A 168 -0.82 -25.35 19.92
C LEU A 168 0.41 -25.29 19.00
N LEU A 169 0.46 -24.33 18.08
CA LEU A 169 1.62 -24.13 17.21
C LEU A 169 2.85 -23.70 18.03
N ARG A 170 2.67 -22.87 19.05
CA ARG A 170 3.74 -22.47 19.99
C ARG A 170 4.24 -23.65 20.83
N GLN A 171 3.33 -24.41 21.41
CA GLN A 171 3.64 -25.64 22.14
C GLN A 171 4.42 -26.59 21.24
N TYR A 172 3.89 -26.91 20.05
CA TYR A 172 4.56 -27.76 19.08
C TYR A 172 5.94 -27.23 18.67
N SER A 173 6.09 -25.91 18.54
CA SER A 173 7.38 -25.29 18.20
C SER A 173 8.44 -25.45 19.30
N SER A 174 8.05 -25.62 20.55
CA SER A 174 8.95 -25.74 21.69
C SER A 174 9.21 -27.19 22.11
N SER A 175 8.21 -28.06 22.03
CA SER A 175 8.29 -29.46 22.47
C SER A 175 8.51 -30.46 21.33
N GLY A 176 8.14 -30.10 20.10
CA GLY A 176 8.04 -31.04 18.97
C GLY A 176 6.86 -32.02 19.08
N THR A 177 6.02 -31.90 20.12
CA THR A 177 4.85 -32.76 20.37
C THR A 177 3.58 -31.93 20.38
N LEU A 178 2.52 -32.46 19.77
CA LEU A 178 1.21 -31.82 19.73
C LEU A 178 0.30 -32.47 20.78
N ASP A 179 -0.09 -31.72 21.80
CA ASP A 179 -1.05 -32.18 22.81
C ASP A 179 -2.34 -31.34 22.72
N VAL A 180 -3.37 -31.93 22.14
CA VAL A 180 -4.68 -31.27 21.98
C VAL A 180 -5.55 -31.37 23.23
N SER A 181 -5.13 -32.12 24.27
CA SER A 181 -5.96 -32.38 25.45
C SER A 181 -6.09 -31.18 26.39
N GLU A 182 -5.16 -30.23 26.31
CA GLU A 182 -5.17 -28.99 27.09
C GLU A 182 -6.09 -27.90 26.50
N ILE A 183 -6.60 -28.11 25.28
CA ILE A 183 -7.46 -27.15 24.58
C ILE A 183 -8.91 -27.61 24.65
N ASP A 184 -9.83 -26.68 24.89
CA ASP A 184 -11.26 -26.95 24.80
C ASP A 184 -11.60 -27.53 23.42
N PRO A 185 -12.13 -28.77 23.35
CA PRO A 185 -12.36 -29.46 22.09
C PRO A 185 -13.36 -28.72 21.19
N ASP A 186 -14.32 -27.98 21.75
CA ASP A 186 -15.30 -27.20 20.99
C ASP A 186 -14.64 -25.97 20.35
N VAL A 187 -13.73 -25.30 21.08
CA VAL A 187 -12.94 -24.18 20.56
C VAL A 187 -11.99 -24.66 19.47
N LEU A 188 -11.27 -25.77 19.70
CA LEU A 188 -10.37 -26.35 18.71
C LEU A 188 -11.13 -26.75 17.43
N GLN A 189 -12.25 -27.46 17.57
CA GLN A 189 -13.09 -27.84 16.44
C GLN A 189 -13.61 -26.62 15.69
N GLY A 190 -14.08 -25.60 16.42
CA GLY A 190 -14.55 -24.34 15.85
C GLY A 190 -13.47 -23.64 15.03
N GLU A 191 -12.27 -23.49 15.58
CA GLU A 191 -11.14 -22.86 14.88
C GLU A 191 -10.64 -23.70 13.71
N VAL A 192 -10.55 -25.01 13.84
CA VAL A 192 -10.16 -25.90 12.74
C VAL A 192 -11.13 -25.75 11.57
N LEU A 193 -12.44 -25.82 11.82
CA LEU A 193 -13.46 -25.70 10.77
C LEU A 193 -13.53 -24.28 10.18
N GLN A 194 -13.37 -23.26 11.02
CA GLN A 194 -13.43 -21.86 10.58
C GLN A 194 -12.15 -21.45 9.83
N MET A 195 -10.99 -21.76 10.38
CA MET A 195 -9.71 -21.24 9.92
C MET A 195 -9.07 -22.11 8.85
N LEU A 196 -9.26 -23.43 8.90
CA LEU A 196 -8.84 -24.31 7.81
C LEU A 196 -9.89 -24.37 6.68
N ASN A 197 -10.56 -23.23 6.45
CA ASN A 197 -11.44 -22.97 5.31
C ASN A 197 -10.73 -22.04 4.32
N VAL A 198 -10.55 -22.50 3.08
CA VAL A 198 -9.89 -21.73 2.01
C VAL A 198 -10.53 -20.35 1.79
N THR A 199 -11.83 -20.22 2.08
CA THR A 199 -12.53 -18.92 2.04
C THR A 199 -11.90 -17.94 3.03
N ARG A 200 -11.72 -18.33 4.31
CA ARG A 200 -11.14 -17.48 5.36
C ARG A 200 -9.67 -17.16 5.11
N LEU A 201 -8.90 -18.12 4.61
CA LEU A 201 -7.55 -17.87 4.13
C LEU A 201 -7.55 -16.80 3.02
N GLY A 202 -8.50 -16.91 2.09
CA GLY A 202 -8.73 -15.89 1.06
C GLY A 202 -9.12 -14.54 1.65
N GLU A 203 -9.96 -14.47 2.69
CA GLU A 203 -10.27 -13.21 3.39
C GLU A 203 -9.06 -12.59 4.07
N TRP A 204 -8.18 -13.40 4.64
CA TRP A 204 -6.92 -12.91 5.19
C TRP A 204 -6.01 -12.35 4.11
N TYR A 205 -5.81 -13.04 2.99
CA TYR A 205 -5.06 -12.48 1.87
C TYR A 205 -5.71 -11.21 1.33
N ARG A 206 -7.05 -11.14 1.28
CA ARG A 206 -7.79 -9.92 0.93
C ARG A 206 -7.51 -8.80 1.92
N ALA A 207 -7.54 -9.07 3.22
CA ALA A 207 -7.24 -8.07 4.24
C ALA A 207 -5.77 -7.61 4.15
N ALA A 208 -4.84 -8.55 4.06
CA ALA A 208 -3.41 -8.30 3.93
C ALA A 208 -3.09 -7.46 2.69
N ALA A 209 -3.77 -7.71 1.57
CA ALA A 209 -3.69 -6.94 0.34
C ALA A 209 -4.44 -5.59 0.42
N GLN A 210 -5.58 -5.52 1.11
CA GLN A 210 -6.35 -4.27 1.27
C GLN A 210 -5.59 -3.21 2.08
N TYR A 211 -4.69 -3.62 2.98
CA TYR A 211 -3.78 -2.66 3.63
C TYR A 211 -2.85 -1.97 2.63
N ASP A 212 -2.55 -2.58 1.47
CA ASP A 212 -1.76 -1.94 0.41
C ASP A 212 -2.58 -0.91 -0.40
N VAL A 213 -3.92 -1.04 -0.45
CA VAL A 213 -4.83 -0.27 -1.35
C VAL A 213 -5.59 0.86 -0.61
N ALA A 214 -5.15 1.30 0.57
CA ALA A 214 -5.91 2.21 1.44
C ALA A 214 -6.26 3.61 0.84
N GLY A 215 -5.96 3.89 -0.43
CA GLY A 215 -6.35 5.08 -1.16
C GLY A 215 -7.66 5.02 -1.98
N SER A 216 -8.43 3.91 -2.00
CA SER A 216 -9.61 3.82 -2.91
C SER A 216 -11.00 3.75 -2.25
N ARG A 217 -11.11 3.62 -0.92
CA ARG A 217 -12.42 3.54 -0.25
C ARG A 217 -12.96 4.92 0.10
N THR A 218 -13.63 5.56 -0.85
CA THR A 218 -14.65 6.57 -0.50
C THR A 218 -15.78 5.86 0.24
N VAL A 219 -15.78 5.94 1.57
CA VAL A 219 -16.92 5.48 2.38
C VAL A 219 -18.13 6.34 1.97
N PRO A 220 -19.24 5.75 1.46
CA PRO A 220 -20.43 6.53 1.16
C PRO A 220 -20.90 7.21 2.45
N PRO A 221 -21.28 8.51 2.42
CA PRO A 221 -21.81 9.17 3.60
C PRO A 221 -23.00 8.36 4.12
N PRO A 222 -23.15 8.21 5.46
CA PRO A 222 -24.29 7.50 6.02
C PRO A 222 -25.56 8.16 5.50
N THR A 223 -26.31 7.42 4.67
CA THR A 223 -27.64 7.84 4.24
C THR A 223 -28.50 7.99 5.49
N MET A 224 -28.96 9.22 5.75
CA MET A 224 -29.94 9.53 6.80
C MET A 224 -31.29 8.88 6.46
N ALA A 225 -31.39 7.56 6.65
CA ALA A 225 -32.63 6.80 6.56
C ALA A 225 -32.91 6.13 7.91
N ALA A 226 -33.01 6.94 8.96
CA ALA A 226 -33.58 6.56 10.25
C ALA A 226 -34.28 7.77 10.86
N ALA A 227 -35.34 8.24 10.19
CA ALA A 227 -36.26 9.23 10.72
C ALA A 227 -37.67 9.00 10.13
N ALA A 228 -38.26 7.85 10.44
CA ALA A 228 -39.69 7.60 10.31
C ALA A 228 -40.10 6.35 11.10
N ALA A 229 -40.11 6.46 12.43
CA ALA A 229 -40.93 5.60 13.28
C ALA A 229 -41.35 6.42 14.49
N GLY A 230 -42.60 6.88 14.47
CA GLY A 230 -43.19 7.72 15.49
C GLY A 230 -43.49 6.94 16.77
N SER A 231 -43.25 7.63 17.89
CA SER A 231 -44.18 7.79 19.02
C SER A 231 -45.25 6.71 19.23
N GLN A 232 -45.04 5.87 20.25
CA GLN A 232 -46.08 5.57 21.23
C GLN A 232 -45.46 5.43 22.62
N GLU A 233 -45.75 6.41 23.47
CA GLU A 233 -45.62 6.32 24.92
C GLU A 233 -46.71 5.39 25.48
N ASN A 234 -46.34 4.50 26.39
CA ASN A 234 -47.12 4.21 27.60
C ASN A 234 -46.23 3.47 28.59
N GLY A 235 -46.30 3.90 29.85
CA GLY A 235 -45.30 3.59 30.86
C GLY A 235 -45.62 2.44 31.82
N GLN A 236 -44.70 2.34 32.80
CA GLN A 236 -44.81 1.73 34.13
C GLN A 236 -44.49 0.22 34.29
N PRO A 237 -44.10 -0.25 35.51
CA PRO A 237 -42.69 -0.42 35.87
C PRO A 237 -42.28 -1.83 36.38
N ALA A 238 -40.95 -2.03 36.46
CA ALA A 238 -40.15 -2.95 37.30
C ALA A 238 -40.69 -4.34 37.71
N SER A 239 -39.97 -5.40 37.33
CA SER A 239 -39.63 -6.55 38.21
C SER A 239 -38.60 -7.49 37.60
N ASP A 240 -38.00 -8.27 38.49
CA ASP A 240 -36.76 -9.06 38.46
C ASP A 240 -36.63 -10.24 37.47
N THR A 241 -35.35 -10.59 37.27
CA THR A 241 -34.77 -11.94 37.07
C THR A 241 -35.10 -12.80 35.84
N SER A 242 -33.99 -13.28 35.24
CA SER A 242 -33.73 -14.65 34.75
C SER A 242 -33.52 -14.88 33.25
N ALA A 243 -32.56 -15.77 33.01
CA ALA A 243 -32.38 -16.66 31.86
C ALA A 243 -31.93 -16.05 30.51
N ALA A 244 -30.62 -16.19 30.27
CA ALA A 244 -30.04 -16.17 28.94
C ALA A 244 -30.54 -17.39 28.12
N ALA A 245 -31.36 -17.13 27.12
CA ALA A 245 -31.70 -18.10 26.08
C ALA A 245 -31.00 -17.71 24.78
N ALA A 246 -30.10 -18.59 24.32
CA ALA A 246 -29.45 -18.51 23.03
C ALA A 246 -30.50 -18.66 21.92
N SER A 247 -30.77 -17.58 21.18
CA SER A 247 -31.52 -17.63 19.93
C SER A 247 -30.56 -17.74 18.74
N GLY A 248 -30.64 -18.89 18.07
CA GLY A 248 -29.91 -19.18 16.84
C GLY A 248 -30.25 -18.18 15.74
N ARG A 249 -29.23 -17.52 15.20
CA ARG A 249 -29.32 -16.76 13.96
C ARG A 249 -29.24 -17.74 12.79
N HIS A 250 -30.36 -17.93 12.11
CA HIS A 250 -30.36 -18.49 10.76
C HIS A 250 -29.61 -17.54 9.82
N LEU A 251 -28.47 -18.00 9.30
CA LEU A 251 -27.77 -17.39 8.17
C LEU A 251 -28.63 -17.59 6.92
N LEU A 252 -29.35 -16.55 6.52
CA LEU A 252 -29.99 -16.50 5.20
C LEU A 252 -28.90 -16.33 4.14
N LEU A 253 -28.59 -17.43 3.45
CA LEU A 253 -27.77 -17.42 2.24
C LEU A 253 -28.43 -16.52 1.20
N SER A 254 -27.69 -15.50 0.75
CA SER A 254 -28.12 -14.63 -0.34
C SER A 254 -28.28 -15.46 -1.61
N SER A 255 -29.37 -15.26 -2.35
CA SER A 255 -29.55 -15.96 -3.62
C SER A 255 -28.51 -15.49 -4.65
N PRO A 256 -28.12 -16.33 -5.63
CA PRO A 256 -27.19 -15.94 -6.70
C PRO A 256 -27.64 -14.67 -7.46
N GLN A 257 -28.96 -14.44 -7.51
CA GLN A 257 -29.56 -13.27 -8.13
C GLN A 257 -29.26 -11.97 -7.36
N GLN A 258 -29.22 -12.02 -6.02
CA GLN A 258 -28.83 -10.88 -5.18
C GLN A 258 -27.35 -10.55 -5.32
N GLN A 259 -26.48 -11.55 -5.45
CA GLN A 259 -25.05 -11.33 -5.71
C GLN A 259 -24.82 -10.70 -7.09
N GLN A 260 -25.55 -11.14 -8.11
CA GLN A 260 -25.45 -10.57 -9.45
C GLN A 260 -25.97 -9.12 -9.51
N GLN A 261 -27.02 -8.80 -8.75
CA GLN A 261 -27.56 -7.45 -8.65
C GLN A 261 -26.62 -6.50 -7.86
N GLN A 262 -25.97 -7.00 -6.80
CA GLN A 262 -24.91 -6.26 -6.10
C GLN A 262 -23.70 -5.99 -7.01
N GLN A 263 -23.27 -6.97 -7.81
CA GLN A 263 -22.19 -6.77 -8.79
C GLN A 263 -22.56 -5.71 -9.84
N GLN A 264 -23.79 -5.71 -10.36
CA GLN A 264 -24.24 -4.69 -11.32
C GLN A 264 -24.33 -3.30 -10.69
N GLN A 265 -24.79 -3.19 -9.44
CA GLN A 265 -24.84 -1.90 -8.73
C GLN A 265 -23.43 -1.36 -8.43
N GLN A 266 -22.48 -2.22 -8.06
CA GLN A 266 -21.08 -1.82 -7.84
C GLN A 266 -20.41 -1.36 -9.14
N GLN A 267 -20.64 -2.05 -10.27
CA GLN A 267 -20.13 -1.62 -11.58
C GLN A 267 -20.73 -0.28 -12.04
N GLN A 268 -21.98 0.02 -11.69
CA GLN A 268 -22.60 1.31 -11.99
C GLN A 268 -22.10 2.44 -11.07
N GLN A 269 -21.74 2.14 -9.83
CA GLN A 269 -21.14 3.13 -8.91
C GLN A 269 -19.74 3.57 -9.34
N VAL A 270 -18.94 2.68 -9.95
CA VAL A 270 -17.65 3.04 -10.56
C VAL A 270 -17.82 4.06 -11.70
N ARG A 271 -18.96 4.03 -12.42
CA ARG A 271 -19.24 4.98 -13.52
C ARG A 271 -19.69 6.38 -13.07
N HIS A 272 -19.98 6.59 -11.78
CA HIS A 272 -20.46 7.86 -11.25
C HIS A 272 -19.53 8.43 -10.18
N GLN A 273 -18.32 8.84 -10.56
CA GLN A 273 -17.44 9.70 -9.75
C GLN A 273 -17.38 11.14 -10.32
N PRO A 274 -18.20 12.12 -9.86
CA PRO A 274 -18.32 13.38 -10.60
C PRO A 274 -17.38 14.52 -10.17
N ARG A 275 -16.42 14.34 -9.25
CA ARG A 275 -15.61 15.48 -8.75
C ARG A 275 -14.08 15.37 -8.83
N HIS A 276 -13.49 14.17 -8.74
CA HIS A 276 -12.06 13.98 -9.01
C HIS A 276 -11.75 13.95 -10.53
N ILE A 277 -12.69 13.45 -11.34
CA ILE A 277 -12.58 13.32 -12.81
C ILE A 277 -12.43 14.67 -13.52
N ARG A 278 -13.05 15.76 -13.03
CA ARG A 278 -12.95 17.09 -13.68
C ARG A 278 -11.60 17.79 -13.46
N ARG A 279 -10.80 17.40 -12.45
CA ARG A 279 -9.42 17.93 -12.29
C ARG A 279 -8.43 17.16 -13.16
N LEU A 280 -8.61 15.84 -13.32
CA LEU A 280 -7.78 14.98 -14.18
C LEU A 280 -7.97 15.23 -15.68
N HIS A 281 -9.13 15.67 -16.16
CA HIS A 281 -9.30 16.06 -17.58
C HIS A 281 -8.53 17.32 -17.98
N ARG A 282 -8.07 18.15 -17.03
CA ARG A 282 -7.11 19.24 -17.30
C ARG A 282 -5.65 18.78 -17.30
N ALA A 283 -5.39 17.55 -16.83
CA ALA A 283 -4.06 16.93 -16.72
C ALA A 283 -3.64 16.14 -17.98
N ALA A 284 -4.38 16.26 -19.10
CA ALA A 284 -3.99 15.74 -20.41
C ALA A 284 -2.79 16.47 -21.05
N SER A 285 -2.10 17.30 -20.27
CA SER A 285 -0.82 17.90 -20.60
C SER A 285 0.18 17.65 -19.48
N ILE A 286 0.42 16.38 -19.12
CA ILE A 286 1.82 15.97 -18.91
C ILE A 286 2.55 16.50 -20.15
N PRO A 287 3.69 17.20 -20.05
CA PRO A 287 4.41 17.57 -21.25
C PRO A 287 4.55 16.31 -22.08
N TYR A 288 3.81 16.27 -23.20
CA TYR A 288 4.18 15.50 -24.36
C TYR A 288 5.69 15.73 -24.46
N ILE A 289 6.49 14.67 -24.31
CA ILE A 289 7.89 14.74 -24.73
C ILE A 289 7.77 15.30 -26.14
N PRO A 290 8.12 16.57 -26.39
CA PRO A 290 7.73 17.19 -27.62
C PRO A 290 8.33 16.34 -28.73
N ASP A 291 7.56 16.02 -29.76
CA ASP A 291 8.13 16.14 -31.10
C ASP A 291 8.62 17.59 -31.17
N TYR A 292 9.86 17.77 -30.76
CA TYR A 292 10.59 19.00 -30.89
C TYR A 292 10.53 19.35 -32.38
N PRO A 293 10.25 20.61 -32.75
CA PRO A 293 10.01 20.97 -34.13
C PRO A 293 11.16 20.45 -34.99
N GLN A 294 10.84 19.53 -35.90
CA GLN A 294 11.76 19.05 -36.93
C GLN A 294 12.44 20.27 -37.56
N PRO A 295 13.76 20.44 -37.41
CA PRO A 295 14.50 21.28 -38.33
C PRO A 295 14.31 20.64 -39.70
N ALA A 296 13.73 21.39 -40.62
CA ALA A 296 13.67 20.98 -42.00
C ALA A 296 15.11 20.68 -42.47
N ALA A 297 15.30 19.44 -42.90
CA ALA A 297 16.49 18.89 -43.53
C ALA A 297 17.68 18.51 -42.62
N ALA A 298 17.98 17.20 -42.66
CA ALA A 298 19.25 16.56 -42.34
C ALA A 298 19.66 16.49 -40.86
N ALA A 299 19.05 15.56 -40.11
CA ALA A 299 19.69 14.92 -38.97
C ALA A 299 19.32 13.42 -38.93
N THR A 300 20.33 12.61 -38.65
CA THR A 300 20.37 11.16 -38.56
C THR A 300 19.48 10.60 -37.44
N GLN A 301 19.30 9.28 -37.42
CA GLN A 301 18.46 8.47 -36.53
C GLN A 301 18.80 8.58 -35.01
N ASP A 302 18.71 9.76 -34.41
CA ASP A 302 18.97 9.94 -32.98
C ASP A 302 17.68 9.80 -32.16
N ALA A 303 17.40 8.52 -31.87
CA ALA A 303 16.72 7.97 -30.71
C ALA A 303 15.60 8.81 -30.10
N ALA A 304 14.35 8.65 -30.56
CA ALA A 304 13.21 8.89 -29.68
C ALA A 304 13.32 7.97 -28.45
N ILE A 305 12.76 8.36 -27.29
CA ILE A 305 12.44 7.38 -26.23
C ILE A 305 11.74 6.22 -26.95
N PRO A 306 12.19 4.96 -26.83
CA PRO A 306 11.61 3.84 -27.57
C PRO A 306 10.17 3.58 -27.08
N THR A 307 9.26 4.45 -27.50
CA THR A 307 7.82 4.38 -27.29
C THR A 307 7.19 3.32 -28.18
N ALA A 308 7.97 2.77 -29.10
CA ALA A 308 7.59 1.72 -30.02
C ALA A 308 7.84 0.30 -29.47
N SER A 309 8.37 0.14 -28.24
CA SER A 309 8.43 -1.19 -27.65
C SER A 309 7.00 -1.71 -27.45
N PRO A 310 6.67 -2.90 -27.97
CA PRO A 310 5.36 -3.49 -27.74
C PRO A 310 5.15 -3.73 -26.24
N GLU A 311 3.88 -3.74 -25.82
CA GLU A 311 3.49 -4.23 -24.50
C GLU A 311 4.10 -5.60 -24.23
N MET A 312 4.55 -5.83 -22.99
CA MET A 312 5.11 -7.12 -22.61
C MET A 312 4.08 -8.23 -22.76
N SER A 313 4.44 -9.24 -23.54
CA SER A 313 3.73 -10.51 -23.60
C SER A 313 3.86 -11.28 -22.29
N LEU A 314 2.96 -12.25 -22.07
CA LEU A 314 3.06 -13.18 -20.93
C LEU A 314 4.42 -13.90 -20.89
N GLN A 315 4.98 -14.24 -22.06
CA GLN A 315 6.30 -14.86 -22.15
C GLN A 315 7.41 -13.94 -21.63
N GLU A 316 7.41 -12.68 -22.04
CA GLU A 316 8.41 -11.70 -21.60
C GLU A 316 8.30 -11.42 -20.10
N MET A 317 7.07 -11.30 -19.58
CA MET A 317 6.83 -11.14 -18.15
C MET A 317 7.34 -12.36 -17.34
N LEU A 318 7.06 -13.59 -17.80
CA LEU A 318 7.60 -14.81 -17.18
C LEU A 318 9.13 -14.84 -17.21
N CYS A 319 9.73 -14.38 -18.31
CA CYS A 319 11.18 -14.29 -18.42
C CYS A 319 11.79 -13.26 -17.47
N ALA A 320 11.13 -12.13 -17.24
CA ALA A 320 11.57 -11.12 -16.27
C ALA A 320 11.60 -11.66 -14.83
N ILE A 321 10.61 -12.47 -14.45
CA ILE A 321 10.53 -13.02 -13.08
C ILE A 321 11.33 -14.31 -12.89
N LYS A 322 11.93 -14.89 -13.95
CA LYS A 322 12.73 -16.13 -13.88
C LYS A 322 13.72 -16.18 -12.71
N PRO A 323 14.47 -15.11 -12.36
CA PRO A 323 15.44 -15.14 -11.25
C PRO A 323 14.82 -15.33 -9.86
N TYR A 324 13.51 -15.14 -9.70
CA TYR A 324 12.81 -15.24 -8.42
C TYR A 324 12.36 -16.67 -8.09
N SER A 325 12.57 -17.63 -9.00
CA SER A 325 12.30 -19.04 -8.77
C SER A 325 13.62 -19.84 -8.74
N PRO A 326 13.85 -20.68 -7.71
CA PRO A 326 15.00 -21.60 -7.66
C PRO A 326 15.12 -22.51 -8.88
N THR A 327 14.00 -22.84 -9.53
CA THR A 327 13.94 -23.69 -10.73
C THR A 327 13.80 -22.88 -12.03
N GLY A 328 13.73 -21.56 -11.94
CA GLY A 328 13.37 -20.68 -13.05
C GLY A 328 12.08 -21.12 -13.75
N LEU A 329 12.09 -21.15 -15.08
CA LEU A 329 10.94 -21.56 -15.91
C LEU A 329 10.98 -23.03 -16.35
N GLN A 330 11.84 -23.86 -15.76
CA GLN A 330 12.08 -25.22 -16.25
C GLN A 330 10.82 -26.09 -16.16
N GLY A 331 10.28 -26.50 -17.32
CA GLY A 331 9.11 -27.37 -17.41
C GLY A 331 7.76 -26.62 -17.40
N MET A 332 7.78 -25.29 -17.31
CA MET A 332 6.59 -24.47 -17.58
C MET A 332 6.33 -24.42 -19.09
N ARG A 333 5.06 -24.33 -19.48
CA ARG A 333 4.63 -24.26 -20.87
C ARG A 333 3.70 -23.06 -21.07
N LEU A 334 3.90 -22.31 -22.14
CA LEU A 334 2.99 -21.22 -22.49
C LEU A 334 1.63 -21.78 -22.93
N PRO A 335 0.52 -21.08 -22.67
CA PRO A 335 -0.79 -21.45 -23.18
C PRO A 335 -0.80 -21.38 -24.72
N ALA A 336 -1.60 -22.23 -25.35
CA ALA A 336 -1.80 -22.16 -26.80
C ALA A 336 -2.28 -20.75 -27.21
N GLY A 337 -1.79 -20.25 -28.35
CA GLY A 337 -2.14 -18.93 -28.87
C GLY A 337 -1.43 -17.73 -28.22
N HIS A 338 -0.56 -17.95 -27.22
CA HIS A 338 0.21 -16.88 -26.55
C HIS A 338 1.72 -16.95 -26.88
N SER A 339 2.11 -17.80 -27.83
CA SER A 339 3.46 -17.80 -28.41
C SER A 339 3.56 -16.68 -29.44
N SER A 340 4.59 -15.83 -29.34
CA SER A 340 4.89 -14.83 -30.37
C SER A 340 5.00 -15.50 -31.75
N SER A 341 4.47 -14.82 -32.75
CA SER A 341 3.87 -15.35 -33.98
C SER A 341 4.83 -15.94 -35.04
N SER A 342 6.02 -16.43 -34.70
CA SER A 342 7.03 -16.79 -35.72
C SER A 342 7.72 -18.16 -35.59
N SER A 343 7.40 -19.01 -34.60
CA SER A 343 7.99 -20.36 -34.55
C SER A 343 6.94 -21.48 -34.45
N SER A 344 6.67 -22.11 -35.59
CA SER A 344 5.72 -23.20 -35.78
C SER A 344 6.27 -24.56 -35.32
N SER A 345 6.73 -24.70 -34.07
CA SER A 345 7.22 -25.99 -33.56
C SER A 345 6.77 -26.30 -32.13
N SER A 346 5.80 -27.22 -32.04
CA SER A 346 5.57 -28.21 -30.97
C SER A 346 5.98 -27.82 -29.53
N SER A 347 5.01 -27.39 -28.73
CA SER A 347 5.01 -27.45 -27.24
C SER A 347 6.31 -27.04 -26.50
N GLY A 348 7.04 -26.07 -27.06
CA GLY A 348 8.40 -25.71 -26.64
C GLY A 348 8.46 -25.11 -25.24
N ALA A 349 9.52 -25.44 -24.51
CA ALA A 349 9.87 -24.80 -23.26
C ALA A 349 9.96 -23.27 -23.44
N ILE A 350 9.68 -22.51 -22.38
CA ILE A 350 9.80 -21.05 -22.40
C ILE A 350 11.28 -20.67 -22.60
N SER A 351 11.59 -20.13 -23.77
CA SER A 351 12.91 -19.57 -24.07
C SER A 351 12.92 -18.09 -23.72
N CYS A 352 13.93 -17.67 -22.95
CA CYS A 352 14.11 -16.29 -22.54
C CYS A 352 15.31 -15.68 -23.24
N GLN A 353 15.06 -14.65 -24.01
CA GLN A 353 16.05 -13.69 -24.48
C GLN A 353 15.85 -12.45 -23.59
N PRO A 354 16.71 -12.20 -22.58
CA PRO A 354 16.57 -10.98 -21.80
C PRO A 354 16.72 -9.78 -22.76
N PRO A 355 15.85 -8.77 -22.68
CA PRO A 355 16.07 -7.55 -23.44
C PRO A 355 17.40 -6.94 -22.98
N GLU A 356 18.25 -6.53 -23.94
CA GLU A 356 19.44 -5.75 -23.61
C GLU A 356 18.98 -4.39 -23.08
N LEU A 357 19.16 -4.18 -21.78
CA LEU A 357 18.87 -2.90 -21.13
C LEU A 357 20.05 -1.96 -21.37
N GLY A 358 19.85 -0.98 -22.27
CA GLY A 358 20.78 0.13 -22.45
C GLY A 358 20.65 1.18 -21.35
N LEU A 359 21.65 2.04 -21.23
CA LEU A 359 21.54 3.28 -20.46
C LEU A 359 20.79 4.33 -21.29
N PHE A 360 19.90 5.08 -20.65
CA PHE A 360 19.14 6.14 -21.28
C PHE A 360 20.05 7.24 -21.84
N GLN A 361 19.90 7.50 -23.15
CA GLN A 361 20.55 8.59 -23.85
C GLN A 361 19.56 9.20 -24.85
N HIS A 362 19.11 10.43 -24.59
CA HIS A 362 18.19 11.16 -25.48
C HIS A 362 18.36 12.67 -25.35
N GLY A 363 18.39 13.40 -26.47
CA GLY A 363 18.38 14.87 -26.46
C GLY A 363 19.53 15.51 -25.67
N GLY A 364 20.69 14.86 -25.60
CA GLY A 364 21.84 15.30 -24.80
C GLY A 364 21.75 14.97 -23.30
N VAL A 365 20.62 14.44 -22.82
CA VAL A 365 20.48 13.89 -21.47
C VAL A 365 21.04 12.47 -21.47
N VAL A 366 22.07 12.24 -20.67
CA VAL A 366 22.73 10.95 -20.51
C VAL A 366 22.58 10.51 -19.06
N PHE A 367 21.91 9.38 -18.84
CA PHE A 367 21.90 8.77 -17.51
C PHE A 367 23.27 8.14 -17.22
N ARG A 368 23.78 8.39 -16.02
CA ARG A 368 24.96 7.72 -15.48
C ARG A 368 24.52 6.82 -14.33
N PRO A 369 25.04 5.59 -14.22
CA PRO A 369 24.75 4.75 -13.07
C PRO A 369 25.06 5.47 -11.76
N ILE A 370 24.21 5.30 -10.74
CA ILE A 370 24.33 5.99 -9.45
C ILE A 370 24.21 5.02 -8.27
N VAL A 371 24.86 5.35 -7.15
CA VAL A 371 24.69 4.68 -5.86
C VAL A 371 24.14 5.67 -4.83
N VAL A 372 22.83 5.64 -4.63
CA VAL A 372 22.09 6.62 -3.81
C VAL A 372 22.10 6.23 -2.33
N PRO A 373 22.53 7.12 -1.42
CA PRO A 373 22.43 6.85 0.01
C PRO A 373 20.99 6.90 0.52
N ILE A 374 20.65 5.98 1.42
CA ILE A 374 19.37 5.93 2.13
C ILE A 374 19.60 6.13 3.62
N VAL A 375 18.79 6.98 4.25
CA VAL A 375 18.72 7.14 5.72
C VAL A 375 17.31 6.82 6.20
N PHE A 376 17.22 5.93 7.18
CA PHE A 376 15.95 5.58 7.83
C PHE A 376 15.75 6.42 9.09
N HIS A 377 14.53 6.95 9.29
CA HIS A 377 14.11 7.73 10.45
C HIS A 377 12.99 6.97 11.17
N VAL A 378 13.34 6.20 12.18
CA VAL A 378 12.42 5.32 12.90
C VAL A 378 11.77 6.08 14.05
N GLN A 379 10.54 6.52 13.83
CA GLN A 379 9.75 7.23 14.84
C GLN A 379 9.23 6.25 15.88
N ARG A 380 9.19 6.72 17.13
CA ARG A 380 8.82 5.96 18.32
C ARG A 380 7.90 6.80 19.20
N PHE A 381 7.24 6.19 20.14
CA PHE A 381 6.39 6.83 21.13
C PHE A 381 6.73 6.33 22.54
N ASN A 382 6.35 7.12 23.53
CA ASN A 382 6.45 6.73 24.93
C ASN A 382 5.18 6.00 25.37
N ALA A 383 5.31 4.77 25.85
CA ALA A 383 4.24 4.01 26.49
C ALA A 383 4.68 3.64 27.90
N SER A 384 4.18 4.36 28.90
CA SER A 384 4.50 4.13 30.32
C SER A 384 6.00 4.11 30.61
N ASN A 385 6.74 5.11 30.09
CA ASN A 385 8.20 5.25 30.16
C ASN A 385 9.00 4.22 29.36
N VAL A 386 8.35 3.37 28.57
CA VAL A 386 8.99 2.43 27.66
C VAL A 386 8.91 2.97 26.23
N LEU A 387 10.03 2.97 25.52
CA LEU A 387 10.06 3.37 24.11
C LEU A 387 9.51 2.29 23.19
N GLN A 388 8.47 2.62 22.43
CA GLN A 388 7.81 1.70 21.49
C GLN A 388 7.72 2.30 20.08
N PRO A 389 7.65 1.50 19.02
CA PRO A 389 7.97 0.06 19.02
C PRO A 389 9.45 -0.15 19.42
N PRO A 390 9.82 -1.34 19.93
CA PRO A 390 11.22 -1.67 20.11
C PRO A 390 11.90 -1.80 18.75
N VAL A 391 13.15 -1.35 18.67
CA VAL A 391 13.93 -1.42 17.44
C VAL A 391 15.18 -2.25 17.74
N TRP A 392 15.11 -3.55 17.49
CA TRP A 392 16.25 -4.45 17.67
C TRP A 392 17.01 -4.61 16.36
N GLN A 393 18.34 -4.48 16.43
CA GLN A 393 19.22 -4.53 15.25
C GLN A 393 18.76 -3.64 14.07
N PRO A 394 18.47 -2.34 14.30
CA PRO A 394 17.93 -1.43 13.29
C PRO A 394 18.72 -1.45 11.97
N GLU A 395 20.05 -1.48 12.05
CA GLU A 395 20.94 -1.46 10.91
C GLU A 395 20.77 -2.72 10.05
N LYS A 396 20.62 -3.89 10.67
CA LYS A 396 20.39 -5.15 9.96
C LYS A 396 19.01 -5.16 9.29
N ALA A 397 17.99 -4.66 9.97
CA ALA A 397 16.64 -4.52 9.42
C ALA A 397 16.64 -3.61 8.18
N ALA A 398 17.25 -2.43 8.29
CA ALA A 398 17.35 -1.48 7.19
C ALA A 398 18.22 -2.01 6.03
N GLN A 399 19.36 -2.65 6.35
CA GLN A 399 20.26 -3.19 5.33
C GLN A 399 19.55 -4.26 4.50
N ARG A 400 18.76 -5.13 5.14
CA ARG A 400 17.94 -6.12 4.45
C ARG A 400 16.98 -5.46 3.45
N LEU A 401 16.27 -4.41 3.85
CA LEU A 401 15.38 -3.68 2.94
C LEU A 401 16.15 -3.16 1.73
N VAL A 402 17.28 -2.48 1.97
CA VAL A 402 18.14 -1.94 0.90
C VAL A 402 18.66 -3.04 -0.04
N ASP A 403 19.14 -4.15 0.50
CA ASP A 403 19.67 -5.27 -0.29
C ASP A 403 18.59 -5.86 -1.20
N VAL A 404 17.38 -6.06 -0.67
CA VAL A 404 16.27 -6.61 -1.47
C VAL A 404 15.74 -5.57 -2.46
N THR A 405 15.63 -4.30 -2.09
CA THR A 405 15.29 -3.21 -3.03
C THR A 405 16.29 -3.16 -4.20
N ASN A 406 17.58 -3.30 -3.94
CA ASN A 406 18.60 -3.39 -4.99
C ASN A 406 18.38 -4.58 -5.95
N ARG A 407 17.77 -5.68 -5.49
CA ARG A 407 17.39 -6.79 -6.39
C ARG A 407 16.27 -6.40 -7.35
N PHE A 408 15.30 -5.60 -6.93
CA PHE A 408 14.23 -5.09 -7.80
C PHE A 408 14.73 -4.07 -8.82
N PHE A 409 15.70 -3.23 -8.42
CA PHE A 409 16.35 -2.24 -9.28
C PHE A 409 17.55 -2.78 -10.05
N LYS A 410 17.75 -4.11 -10.05
CA LYS A 410 18.83 -4.74 -10.78
C LYS A 410 18.76 -4.34 -12.27
N ASP A 411 19.93 -4.09 -12.85
CA ASP A 411 20.11 -3.70 -14.26
C ASP A 411 19.54 -2.32 -14.63
N SER A 412 18.95 -1.57 -13.68
CA SER A 412 18.51 -0.19 -13.91
C SER A 412 19.64 0.83 -13.93
N GLY A 413 20.84 0.46 -13.48
CA GLY A 413 21.95 1.37 -13.20
C GLY A 413 21.74 2.25 -11.95
N ILE A 414 20.64 2.08 -11.22
CA ILE A 414 20.39 2.73 -9.93
C ILE A 414 20.59 1.69 -8.84
N GLN A 415 21.48 1.99 -7.89
CA GLN A 415 21.69 1.20 -6.68
C GLN A 415 21.51 2.07 -5.45
N PHE A 416 21.28 1.44 -4.31
CA PHE A 416 21.08 2.08 -3.02
C PHE A 416 22.10 1.56 -2.02
N LYS A 417 22.52 2.46 -1.12
CA LYS A 417 23.42 2.12 -0.01
C LYS A 417 22.83 2.64 1.30
N LEU A 418 22.75 1.79 2.31
CA LEU A 418 22.40 2.23 3.65
C LEU A 418 23.47 3.18 4.19
N GLN A 419 23.08 4.40 4.54
CA GLN A 419 23.97 5.39 5.14
C GLN A 419 23.82 5.44 6.67
N GLU A 420 22.59 5.51 7.18
CA GLU A 420 22.32 5.60 8.62
C GLU A 420 20.92 5.08 8.95
N VAL A 421 20.75 4.52 10.15
CA VAL A 421 19.42 4.31 10.77
C VAL A 421 19.30 5.17 12.02
N ARG A 422 18.42 6.16 11.98
CA ARG A 422 18.14 7.07 13.10
C ARG A 422 16.96 6.54 13.90
N HIS A 423 17.25 5.97 15.07
CA HIS A 423 16.25 5.44 16.00
C HIS A 423 16.47 5.88 17.47
N ASN A 424 17.61 6.51 17.76
CA ASN A 424 17.95 7.00 19.09
C ASN A 424 17.29 8.36 19.35
N VAL A 425 16.23 8.36 20.15
CA VAL A 425 15.43 9.54 20.49
C VAL A 425 16.18 10.58 21.33
N THR A 426 17.27 10.22 22.01
CA THR A 426 18.08 11.21 22.77
C THR A 426 19.04 11.97 21.86
N LYS A 427 19.45 11.37 20.74
CA LYS A 427 20.26 12.02 19.69
C LYS A 427 19.41 12.79 18.69
N TYR A 428 18.20 12.29 18.41
CA TYR A 428 17.27 12.84 17.42
C TYR A 428 15.88 12.96 18.05
N ASP A 429 15.64 14.08 18.73
CA ASP A 429 14.42 14.35 19.50
C ASP A 429 13.12 14.28 18.67
N TYR A 430 13.19 14.66 17.39
CA TYR A 430 12.07 14.58 16.45
C TYR A 430 11.55 13.16 16.18
N LEU A 431 12.29 12.13 16.61
CA LEU A 431 11.85 10.73 16.50
C LEU A 431 10.85 10.35 17.60
N LEU A 432 10.75 11.10 18.70
CA LEU A 432 9.83 10.80 19.80
C LEU A 432 8.49 11.52 19.63
N LEU A 433 7.44 10.73 19.43
CA LEU A 433 6.05 11.16 19.45
C LEU A 433 5.44 10.94 20.83
N ALA A 434 4.45 11.76 21.19
CA ALA A 434 3.96 11.79 22.57
C ALA A 434 3.15 10.55 22.93
N THR A 435 2.33 10.05 22.00
CA THR A 435 1.45 8.90 22.22
C THR A 435 1.49 7.92 21.05
N GLN A 436 0.97 6.71 21.27
CA GLN A 436 0.74 5.72 20.20
C GLN A 436 -0.23 6.26 19.14
N GLU A 437 -1.23 7.05 19.54
CA GLU A 437 -2.17 7.68 18.60
C GLU A 437 -1.46 8.70 17.71
N ASP A 438 -0.59 9.56 18.27
CA ASP A 438 0.22 10.51 17.48
C ASP A 438 1.14 9.79 16.48
N TRP A 439 1.68 8.63 16.89
CA TRP A 439 2.50 7.79 16.04
C TRP A 439 1.71 7.22 14.85
N HIS A 440 0.52 6.69 15.09
CA HIS A 440 -0.38 6.28 14.00
C HIS A 440 -0.87 7.44 13.14
N LEU A 441 -1.20 8.59 13.74
CA LEU A 441 -1.59 9.81 13.04
C LEU A 441 -0.49 10.34 12.12
N CYS A 442 0.77 10.03 12.43
CA CYS A 442 1.87 10.45 11.58
C CYS A 442 1.82 9.78 10.20
N SER A 443 1.30 8.55 10.15
CA SER A 443 1.16 7.66 9.00
C SER A 443 -0.29 7.47 8.52
N ALA A 444 -1.25 8.22 9.08
CA ALA A 444 -2.65 8.14 8.68
C ALA A 444 -3.01 9.29 7.74
N ASN A 445 -3.67 9.00 6.62
CA ASN A 445 -4.25 10.03 5.76
C ASN A 445 -5.78 10.06 5.93
N ILE A 446 -6.22 10.57 7.09
CA ILE A 446 -7.60 10.43 7.59
C ILE A 446 -8.66 11.13 6.73
N LYS A 447 -8.30 12.12 5.91
CA LYS A 447 -9.27 12.93 5.18
C LYS A 447 -9.17 12.85 3.67
N GLU A 448 -8.15 12.22 3.08
CA GLU A 448 -7.79 12.38 1.65
C GLU A 448 -7.75 13.86 1.20
N GLN A 449 -7.79 14.82 2.13
CA GLN A 449 -7.94 16.24 1.85
C GLN A 449 -6.54 16.86 1.82
N THR A 450 -5.95 16.82 0.64
CA THR A 450 -5.07 17.86 0.04
C THR A 450 -3.78 18.29 0.74
N ALA A 451 -3.43 17.84 1.95
CA ALA A 451 -2.16 18.22 2.61
C ALA A 451 -1.16 17.07 2.85
N GLY A 452 -1.52 15.83 2.50
CA GLY A 452 -0.68 14.65 2.71
C GLY A 452 -0.53 14.32 4.20
N PHE A 453 0.67 13.88 4.61
CA PHE A 453 1.02 13.50 5.98
C PHE A 453 1.66 14.70 6.71
N PRO A 454 0.89 15.54 7.44
CA PRO A 454 1.43 16.80 7.98
C PRO A 454 2.52 16.54 9.01
N CYS A 455 2.39 15.45 9.74
CA CYS A 455 3.38 15.05 10.74
C CYS A 455 4.73 14.68 10.12
N LEU A 456 4.75 13.84 9.07
CA LEU A 456 5.98 13.48 8.36
C LEU A 456 6.57 14.67 7.60
N THR A 457 5.71 15.51 7.03
CA THR A 457 6.14 16.76 6.38
C THR A 457 6.85 17.68 7.36
N SER A 458 6.28 17.91 8.55
CA SER A 458 6.95 18.66 9.62
C SER A 458 8.24 17.98 10.06
N THR A 459 8.27 16.64 10.15
CA THR A 459 9.47 15.88 10.52
C THR A 459 10.59 16.07 9.50
N SER A 460 10.27 16.08 8.20
CA SER A 460 11.24 16.31 7.13
C SER A 460 11.91 17.67 7.23
N GLN A 461 11.21 18.69 7.75
CA GLN A 461 11.73 20.05 7.89
C GLN A 461 12.67 20.24 9.10
N PHE A 462 12.87 19.24 9.95
CA PHE A 462 13.83 19.36 11.04
C PHE A 462 15.25 19.60 10.47
N PRO A 463 16.06 20.51 11.05
CA PRO A 463 17.36 20.87 10.48
C PRO A 463 18.28 19.68 10.18
N ALA A 464 18.30 18.67 11.06
CA ALA A 464 19.11 17.46 10.89
C ALA A 464 18.63 16.55 9.73
N VAL A 465 17.36 16.63 9.34
CA VAL A 465 16.77 15.89 8.20
C VAL A 465 16.92 16.72 6.92
N ALA A 466 16.60 18.01 6.97
CA ALA A 466 16.79 18.94 5.86
C ALA A 466 18.26 18.97 5.37
N ALA A 467 19.23 18.87 6.28
CA ALA A 467 20.64 18.79 5.95
C ALA A 467 21.07 17.49 5.23
N LEU A 468 20.28 16.41 5.32
CA LEU A 468 20.47 15.20 4.51
C LEU A 468 19.84 15.37 3.12
N ALA A 469 18.64 15.95 3.05
CA ALA A 469 17.96 16.21 1.78
C ALA A 469 18.77 17.16 0.88
N SER A 470 19.46 18.15 1.46
CA SER A 470 20.37 19.03 0.70
C SER A 470 21.61 18.32 0.15
N LYS A 471 21.88 17.09 0.59
CA LYS A 471 22.90 16.18 0.04
C LYS A 471 22.27 15.12 -0.88
N HIS A 472 21.00 15.26 -1.26
CA HIS A 472 20.29 14.33 -2.14
C HIS A 472 20.24 12.90 -1.59
N VAL A 473 20.19 12.74 -0.27
CA VAL A 473 19.93 11.45 0.39
C VAL A 473 18.44 11.14 0.33
N VAL A 474 18.07 9.87 0.12
CA VAL A 474 16.68 9.43 0.24
C VAL A 474 16.36 9.23 1.72
N ASN A 475 15.53 10.12 2.28
CA ASN A 475 15.03 10.01 3.65
C ASN A 475 13.80 9.09 3.67
N VAL A 476 13.87 8.00 4.42
CA VAL A 476 12.78 7.03 4.61
C VAL A 476 12.27 7.13 6.04
N PHE A 477 11.04 7.61 6.22
CA PHE A 477 10.38 7.63 7.53
C PHE A 477 9.72 6.29 7.83
N VAL A 478 9.85 5.85 9.09
CA VAL A 478 9.18 4.64 9.59
C VAL A 478 8.28 5.03 10.75
N SER A 479 6.96 4.84 10.60
CA SER A 479 5.95 5.26 11.59
C SER A 479 4.63 4.51 11.43
N GLY A 480 3.86 4.43 12.51
CA GLY A 480 2.60 3.66 12.55
C GLY A 480 2.75 2.17 12.30
N SER A 481 1.68 1.43 12.60
CA SER A 481 1.60 -0.01 12.38
C SER A 481 0.16 -0.37 12.10
N SER A 482 -0.09 -1.05 11.00
CA SER A 482 -1.37 -1.65 10.63
C SER A 482 -1.54 -3.06 11.20
N ASP A 483 -0.44 -3.72 11.62
CA ASP A 483 -0.44 -5.08 12.11
C ASP A 483 -1.15 -5.15 13.48
N PRO A 484 -2.35 -5.77 13.55
CA PRO A 484 -3.06 -5.85 14.80
C PRO A 484 -2.38 -6.80 15.81
N THR A 485 -1.48 -7.63 15.32
CA THR A 485 -0.89 -8.75 16.07
C THR A 485 0.37 -8.34 16.82
N ALA A 486 0.97 -7.21 16.46
CA ALA A 486 2.07 -6.59 17.19
C ALA A 486 1.59 -5.81 18.44
N GLY A 487 0.28 -5.79 18.70
CA GLY A 487 -0.32 -5.07 19.85
C GLY A 487 -0.37 -3.54 19.68
N PHE A 488 0.12 -3.02 18.55
CA PHE A 488 0.05 -1.59 18.25
C PHE A 488 -1.28 -1.17 17.63
N CYS A 489 -2.08 -2.11 17.15
CA CYS A 489 -3.35 -1.82 16.54
C CYS A 489 -4.45 -2.77 17.00
N ASP A 490 -5.59 -2.20 17.39
CA ASP A 490 -6.80 -2.97 17.62
C ASP A 490 -7.78 -2.71 16.47
N PRO A 491 -7.99 -3.66 15.56
CA PRO A 491 -8.91 -3.51 14.45
C PRO A 491 -10.37 -3.63 14.91
N GLY A 492 -10.64 -4.19 16.10
CA GLY A 492 -11.97 -4.40 16.68
C GLY A 492 -12.60 -3.14 17.27
N SER A 493 -11.79 -2.17 17.69
CA SER A 493 -12.29 -0.85 18.10
C SER A 493 -12.86 -0.10 16.88
N GLY A 494 -14.19 -0.09 16.77
CA GLY A 494 -14.94 0.53 15.66
C GLY A 494 -14.67 2.03 15.55
N GLY A 495 -13.62 2.39 14.81
CA GLY A 495 -13.10 3.74 14.73
C GLY A 495 -11.58 3.84 14.61
N SER A 496 -10.84 2.74 14.79
CA SER A 496 -9.39 2.78 14.89
C SER A 496 -8.71 3.36 13.65
N ILE A 497 -7.76 4.25 13.93
CA ILE A 497 -6.85 4.85 12.97
C ILE A 497 -6.09 3.80 12.15
N CYS A 498 -5.90 2.61 12.71
CA CYS A 498 -5.25 1.44 12.12
C CYS A 498 -5.76 1.08 10.72
N ARG A 499 -7.08 1.17 10.50
CA ARG A 499 -7.69 0.83 9.20
C ARG A 499 -7.49 1.91 8.13
N ARG A 500 -6.90 3.05 8.48
CA ARG A 500 -6.67 4.21 7.60
C ARG A 500 -5.18 4.53 7.45
N LEU A 501 -4.32 3.62 7.92
CA LEU A 501 -2.89 3.72 7.71
C LEU A 501 -2.56 3.31 6.30
N TYR A 502 -1.69 4.09 5.68
CA TYR A 502 -1.06 3.72 4.43
C TYR A 502 0.14 2.85 4.79
N LEU A 503 0.40 1.79 4.01
CA LEU A 503 1.58 0.95 4.22
C LEU A 503 2.85 1.66 3.76
N GLY A 504 2.80 2.30 2.60
CA GLY A 504 3.88 3.13 2.07
C GLY A 504 3.35 4.46 1.55
N TYR A 505 4.25 5.43 1.40
CA TYR A 505 3.97 6.64 0.64
C TYR A 505 5.25 7.33 0.18
N SER A 506 5.24 7.84 -1.04
CA SER A 506 6.30 8.68 -1.59
C SER A 506 5.82 10.12 -1.74
N ARG A 507 6.43 11.03 -0.97
CA ARG A 507 6.27 12.47 -1.21
C ARG A 507 7.37 12.90 -2.16
N ALA A 508 7.07 12.85 -3.46
CA ALA A 508 7.96 13.26 -4.53
C ALA A 508 7.21 14.11 -5.56
N LEU A 509 6.92 15.37 -5.25
CA LEU A 509 6.07 16.23 -6.08
C LEU A 509 6.80 16.82 -7.31
N GLY A 510 7.61 15.99 -7.98
CA GLY A 510 8.46 16.39 -9.09
C GLY A 510 7.69 16.63 -10.40
N PRO A 511 8.34 17.26 -11.40
CA PRO A 511 7.75 17.59 -12.70
C PRO A 511 7.25 16.40 -13.54
N TRP A 512 7.58 15.18 -13.15
CA TRP A 512 7.21 13.95 -13.85
C TRP A 512 5.82 13.41 -13.46
N PHE A 513 5.18 13.97 -12.44
CA PHE A 513 3.79 13.71 -12.10
C PHE A 513 2.83 14.67 -12.81
N SER A 514 1.55 14.28 -12.87
CA SER A 514 0.48 15.08 -13.49
C SER A 514 0.16 16.38 -12.75
N GLU A 515 0.46 16.45 -11.46
CA GLU A 515 0.29 17.64 -10.61
C GLU A 515 1.61 18.03 -9.94
N PRO A 516 2.59 18.58 -10.69
CA PRO A 516 3.89 18.90 -10.12
C PRO A 516 3.80 20.11 -9.19
N SER A 517 4.64 20.14 -8.16
CA SER A 517 4.79 21.36 -7.33
C SER A 517 5.53 22.42 -8.14
N GLU A 518 4.93 23.60 -8.30
CA GLU A 518 5.61 24.77 -8.89
C GLU A 518 6.88 25.17 -8.11
N THR A 519 6.97 24.72 -6.86
CA THR A 519 8.07 25.02 -5.96
C THR A 519 9.01 23.83 -5.75
N TRP A 520 8.89 22.80 -6.59
CA TRP A 520 9.71 21.60 -6.52
C TRP A 520 11.18 21.91 -6.72
N LYS A 521 12.01 21.34 -5.84
CA LYS A 521 13.46 21.32 -5.96
C LYS A 521 13.98 20.02 -5.38
N GLU A 522 15.03 19.49 -6.00
CA GLU A 522 15.61 18.20 -5.64
C GLU A 522 16.06 18.10 -4.16
N GLY A 523 16.68 19.15 -3.62
CA GLY A 523 17.12 19.21 -2.23
C GLY A 523 16.06 19.70 -1.22
N LYS A 524 14.82 19.94 -1.67
CA LYS A 524 13.75 20.47 -0.81
C LYS A 524 13.09 19.33 -0.04
N THR A 525 13.44 19.23 1.24
CA THR A 525 13.10 18.08 2.07
C THR A 525 11.60 17.84 2.20
N GLU A 526 10.75 18.86 2.25
CA GLU A 526 9.30 18.71 2.44
C GLU A 526 8.57 18.10 1.25
N GLU A 527 9.26 17.91 0.12
CA GLU A 527 8.72 17.36 -1.12
C GLU A 527 9.55 16.18 -1.66
N ASN A 528 10.51 15.67 -0.87
CA ASN A 528 11.42 14.59 -1.26
C ASN A 528 11.70 13.64 -0.09
N TRP A 529 10.74 12.76 0.20
CA TRP A 529 10.94 11.66 1.16
C TRP A 529 10.03 10.48 0.85
N VAL A 530 10.40 9.34 1.40
CA VAL A 530 9.64 8.09 1.37
C VAL A 530 9.18 7.77 2.79
N PHE A 531 8.07 7.07 2.91
CA PHE A 531 7.50 6.58 4.15
C PHE A 531 7.12 5.11 3.98
N ILE A 532 7.36 4.31 5.02
CA ILE A 532 6.82 2.97 5.18
C ILE A 532 6.34 2.78 6.63
N THR A 533 5.38 1.88 6.85
CA THR A 533 4.97 1.53 8.22
C THR A 533 6.04 0.74 8.96
N TRP A 534 5.93 0.71 10.28
CA TRP A 534 6.75 -0.14 11.14
C TRP A 534 6.66 -1.63 10.75
N ASP A 535 5.49 -2.11 10.33
CA ASP A 535 5.30 -3.53 9.97
C ASP A 535 6.18 -3.95 8.79
N LEU A 536 6.38 -3.02 7.85
CA LEU A 536 7.25 -3.18 6.69
C LEU A 536 8.74 -3.05 7.04
N PHE A 537 9.07 -2.41 8.16
CA PHE A 537 10.44 -2.31 8.65
C PHE A 537 10.83 -3.47 9.58
N ASN A 538 9.87 -3.99 10.35
CA ASN A 538 10.09 -4.99 11.39
C ASN A 538 10.54 -6.35 10.82
N PRO A 539 11.74 -6.85 11.18
CA PRO A 539 12.23 -8.17 10.73
C PRO A 539 11.36 -9.35 11.16
N SER A 540 10.60 -9.22 12.24
CA SER A 540 9.65 -10.24 12.69
C SER A 540 8.30 -10.16 11.96
N GLY A 541 8.09 -9.11 11.18
CA GLY A 541 6.95 -8.87 10.31
C GLY A 541 7.34 -8.93 8.83
N LYS A 542 6.81 -8.00 8.03
CA LYS A 542 6.93 -8.02 6.56
C LYS A 542 8.36 -7.82 6.03
N ASN A 543 9.32 -7.39 6.85
CA ASN A 543 10.74 -7.33 6.49
C ASN A 543 11.47 -8.67 6.66
N SER A 544 10.93 -9.74 6.08
CA SER A 544 11.58 -11.05 6.13
C SER A 544 11.24 -11.93 4.94
N GLU A 545 12.08 -12.94 4.70
CA GLU A 545 11.84 -13.93 3.63
C GLU A 545 10.51 -14.64 3.80
N ARG A 546 10.06 -14.80 5.06
CA ARG A 546 8.78 -15.39 5.41
C ARG A 546 7.64 -14.66 4.73
N PHE A 547 7.68 -13.33 4.68
CA PHE A 547 6.65 -12.52 4.06
C PHE A 547 7.06 -12.07 2.65
N TRP A 548 7.84 -12.90 1.96
CA TRP A 548 8.23 -12.67 0.57
C TRP A 548 8.99 -11.37 0.33
N ASP A 549 9.61 -10.83 1.38
CA ASP A 549 10.24 -9.51 1.39
C ASP A 549 9.26 -8.35 1.14
N GLY A 550 7.99 -8.48 1.56
CA GLY A 550 6.94 -7.47 1.38
C GLY A 550 7.34 -6.07 1.85
N GLY A 551 8.10 -5.97 2.95
CA GLY A 551 8.67 -4.70 3.41
C GLY A 551 9.58 -4.02 2.38
N ALA A 552 10.43 -4.80 1.70
CA ALA A 552 11.33 -4.29 0.69
C ALA A 552 10.65 -4.08 -0.67
N ALA A 553 9.61 -4.86 -0.98
CA ALA A 553 8.76 -4.64 -2.16
C ALA A 553 8.02 -3.30 -2.03
N ALA A 554 7.43 -3.02 -0.87
CA ALA A 554 6.83 -1.72 -0.58
C ALA A 554 7.86 -0.58 -0.62
N LEU A 555 9.05 -0.76 -0.03
CA LEU A 555 10.10 0.26 -0.15
C LEU A 555 10.51 0.50 -1.61
N ALA A 556 10.66 -0.56 -2.41
CA ALA A 556 10.99 -0.45 -3.82
C ALA A 556 9.89 0.26 -4.63
N HIS A 557 8.62 0.00 -4.31
CA HIS A 557 7.46 0.69 -4.88
C HIS A 557 7.52 2.19 -4.61
N GLU A 558 7.68 2.59 -3.35
CA GLU A 558 7.72 4.02 -2.98
C GLU A 558 8.96 4.75 -3.53
N ILE A 559 10.09 4.04 -3.63
CA ILE A 559 11.28 4.56 -4.30
C ILE A 559 11.04 4.68 -5.81
N GLY A 560 10.30 3.76 -6.42
CA GLY A 560 9.85 3.87 -7.81
C GLY A 560 9.12 5.18 -8.04
N HIS A 561 8.15 5.52 -7.18
CA HIS A 561 7.48 6.83 -7.22
C HIS A 561 8.44 8.00 -6.99
N TYR A 562 9.37 7.88 -6.04
CA TYR A 562 10.37 8.90 -5.76
C TYR A 562 11.23 9.22 -7.00
N LEU A 563 11.47 8.21 -7.82
CA LEU A 563 12.28 8.26 -9.03
C LEU A 563 11.46 8.39 -10.33
N GLY A 564 10.14 8.54 -10.24
CA GLY A 564 9.27 8.95 -11.34
C GLY A 564 8.47 7.86 -12.05
N LEU A 565 8.34 6.68 -11.43
CA LEU A 565 7.32 5.71 -11.82
C LEU A 565 5.95 6.06 -11.26
N MET A 566 4.92 5.64 -11.99
CA MET A 566 3.51 5.73 -11.60
C MET A 566 2.98 4.31 -11.38
N HIS A 567 1.81 4.18 -10.75
CA HIS A 567 1.16 2.89 -10.64
C HIS A 567 0.83 2.36 -12.03
N THR A 568 0.95 1.05 -12.29
CA THR A 568 0.62 0.50 -13.64
C THR A 568 -0.84 0.71 -14.04
N HIS A 569 -1.69 0.99 -13.06
CA HIS A 569 -3.13 1.27 -13.19
C HIS A 569 -3.48 2.75 -12.96
N GLU A 570 -2.51 3.66 -13.13
CA GLU A 570 -2.71 5.10 -12.94
C GLU A 570 -3.77 5.69 -13.89
N GLY A 571 -4.42 6.79 -13.47
CA GLY A 571 -5.36 7.55 -14.31
C GLY A 571 -6.85 7.27 -14.06
N ALA A 572 -7.71 8.19 -14.53
CA ALA A 572 -9.16 8.15 -14.27
C ALA A 572 -9.90 7.01 -14.97
N THR A 573 -9.34 6.52 -16.08
CA THR A 573 -9.89 5.45 -16.90
C THR A 573 -8.75 4.51 -17.30
N PRO A 574 -8.27 3.65 -16.37
CA PRO A 574 -7.06 2.86 -16.59
C PRO A 574 -7.13 1.99 -17.86
N CYS A 575 -8.33 1.53 -18.22
CA CYS A 575 -8.57 0.70 -19.41
C CYS A 575 -8.92 1.47 -20.71
N ASP A 576 -9.12 2.78 -20.66
CA ASP A 576 -9.44 3.58 -21.86
C ASP A 576 -8.16 4.22 -22.47
N GLY A 577 -7.01 3.66 -22.11
CA GLY A 577 -5.66 4.13 -22.39
C GLY A 577 -4.99 3.45 -23.56
N ASP A 578 -4.62 4.23 -24.58
CA ASP A 578 -3.51 3.92 -25.49
C ASP A 578 -2.50 5.09 -25.39
N GLY A 579 -1.20 4.77 -25.33
CA GLY A 579 -0.09 5.74 -25.44
C GLY A 579 0.29 6.50 -24.17
N LEU A 580 1.32 7.36 -24.28
CA LEU A 580 1.98 8.11 -23.19
C LEU A 580 1.09 9.07 -22.37
N SER A 581 -0.17 9.25 -22.76
CA SER A 581 -1.09 10.21 -22.13
C SER A 581 -2.08 9.56 -21.16
N LYS A 582 -2.02 8.22 -21.00
CA LYS A 582 -2.99 7.43 -20.25
C LYS A 582 -2.28 6.23 -19.60
N ALA A 583 -2.82 5.70 -18.50
CA ALA A 583 -2.14 4.74 -17.61
C ALA A 583 -0.87 5.32 -16.95
N ASP A 584 0.18 4.51 -16.79
CA ASP A 584 1.45 4.86 -16.14
C ASP A 584 2.47 5.53 -17.09
N ALA A 585 2.04 5.82 -18.33
CA ALA A 585 2.85 6.41 -19.38
C ALA A 585 4.16 5.62 -19.63
N VAL A 586 4.08 4.30 -19.54
CA VAL A 586 5.13 3.36 -19.95
C VAL A 586 4.55 2.44 -21.05
N PRO A 587 5.16 2.34 -22.24
CA PRO A 587 4.58 1.58 -23.34
C PRO A 587 4.54 0.06 -23.14
N ASP A 588 5.46 -0.49 -22.36
CA ASP A 588 5.61 -1.95 -22.22
C ASP A 588 4.80 -2.52 -21.05
N THR A 589 4.11 -1.67 -20.28
CA THR A 589 3.19 -2.05 -19.20
C THR A 589 1.77 -2.14 -19.78
N PRO A 590 1.17 -3.34 -19.81
CA PRO A 590 -0.22 -3.50 -20.23
C PRO A 590 -1.15 -2.62 -19.39
N VAL A 591 -2.13 -1.99 -20.03
CA VAL A 591 -3.19 -1.29 -19.31
C VAL A 591 -3.96 -2.27 -18.43
N ASN A 592 -4.06 -1.95 -17.14
CA ASN A 592 -4.76 -2.77 -16.17
C ASN A 592 -5.52 -1.92 -15.15
N LEU A 593 -6.57 -2.48 -14.56
CA LEU A 593 -7.11 -2.01 -13.28
C LEU A 593 -6.17 -2.42 -12.15
N GLU A 594 -6.33 -1.81 -10.98
CA GLU A 594 -5.62 -2.23 -9.76
C GLU A 594 -5.77 -3.75 -9.55
N THR A 595 -4.64 -4.47 -9.57
CA THR A 595 -4.60 -5.93 -9.67
C THR A 595 -5.25 -6.64 -8.49
N ASN A 596 -4.99 -6.20 -7.26
CA ASN A 596 -5.58 -6.77 -6.04
C ASN A 596 -7.08 -6.55 -6.01
N ALA A 597 -7.57 -5.33 -6.26
CA ALA A 597 -9.02 -5.03 -6.26
C ALA A 597 -9.76 -5.82 -7.34
N PHE A 598 -9.19 -5.89 -8.55
CA PHE A 598 -9.78 -6.70 -9.62
C PHE A 598 -9.80 -8.19 -9.25
N ALA A 599 -8.65 -8.73 -8.81
CA ALA A 599 -8.54 -10.13 -8.43
C ALA A 599 -9.45 -10.47 -7.23
N GLU A 600 -9.62 -9.56 -6.28
CA GLU A 600 -10.57 -9.70 -5.18
C GLU A 600 -12.01 -9.75 -5.71
N GLN A 601 -12.43 -8.77 -6.52
CA GLN A 601 -13.77 -8.71 -7.07
C GLN A 601 -14.12 -9.95 -7.90
N ALA A 602 -13.13 -10.50 -8.60
CA ALA A 602 -13.27 -11.70 -9.41
C ALA A 602 -13.12 -13.03 -8.63
N GLY A 603 -12.81 -12.99 -7.33
CA GLY A 603 -12.54 -14.20 -6.54
C GLY A 603 -11.26 -14.95 -6.96
N LEU A 604 -10.31 -14.24 -7.56
CA LEU A 604 -9.05 -14.75 -8.09
C LEU A 604 -7.86 -14.50 -7.15
N LEU A 605 -7.95 -13.57 -6.20
CA LEU A 605 -6.80 -13.18 -5.36
C LEU A 605 -6.08 -14.36 -4.67
N PRO A 606 -6.78 -15.36 -4.05
CA PRO A 606 -6.09 -16.50 -3.45
C PRO A 606 -5.34 -17.36 -4.48
N LYS A 607 -5.88 -17.47 -5.71
CA LYS A 607 -5.22 -18.19 -6.80
C LYS A 607 -3.96 -17.46 -7.26
N LEU A 608 -4.01 -16.13 -7.35
CA LEU A 608 -2.86 -15.30 -7.71
C LEU A 608 -1.73 -15.46 -6.69
N THR A 609 -2.05 -15.28 -5.41
CA THR A 609 -1.06 -15.43 -4.32
C THR A 609 -0.49 -16.85 -4.29
N GLY A 610 -1.33 -17.87 -4.45
CA GLY A 610 -0.91 -19.26 -4.54
C GLY A 610 0.03 -19.53 -5.72
N TRP A 611 -0.29 -19.00 -6.90
CA TRP A 611 0.55 -19.10 -8.11
C TRP A 611 1.94 -18.51 -7.86
N CYS A 612 2.01 -17.27 -7.35
CA CYS A 612 3.28 -16.58 -7.10
C CYS A 612 4.11 -17.26 -6.00
N SER A 613 3.45 -17.72 -4.94
CA SER A 613 4.09 -18.47 -3.86
C SER A 613 4.68 -19.79 -4.38
N ASP A 614 3.90 -20.57 -5.12
CA ASP A 614 4.35 -21.82 -5.74
C ASP A 614 5.54 -21.57 -6.68
N PHE A 615 5.49 -20.52 -7.50
CA PHE A 615 6.60 -20.13 -8.38
C PHE A 615 7.88 -19.82 -7.60
N ARG A 616 7.80 -18.99 -6.54
CA ARG A 616 8.96 -18.54 -5.76
C ARG A 616 9.62 -19.66 -4.94
N ILE A 617 8.92 -20.75 -4.65
CA ILE A 617 9.49 -21.94 -3.99
C ILE A 617 9.93 -23.02 -4.99
N GLY A 618 9.95 -22.73 -6.29
CA GLY A 618 10.45 -23.64 -7.32
C GLY A 618 9.45 -24.69 -7.79
N LYS A 619 8.16 -24.51 -7.48
CA LYS A 619 7.11 -25.28 -8.17
C LYS A 619 6.85 -24.68 -9.55
N LYS A 620 6.05 -25.39 -10.34
CA LYS A 620 5.80 -25.12 -11.77
C LYS A 620 4.32 -24.84 -11.98
N PRO A 621 3.75 -23.76 -11.41
CA PRO A 621 2.34 -23.45 -11.60
C PRO A 621 2.08 -23.17 -13.09
N GLN A 622 0.87 -23.48 -13.58
CA GLN A 622 0.62 -23.39 -15.02
C GLN A 622 0.41 -21.94 -15.45
N PRO A 623 1.13 -21.41 -16.45
CA PRO A 623 0.89 -20.06 -16.97
C PRO A 623 -0.54 -19.82 -17.47
N SER A 624 -1.28 -20.87 -17.87
CA SER A 624 -2.67 -20.74 -18.28
C SER A 624 -3.62 -20.29 -17.16
N GLU A 625 -3.23 -20.47 -15.90
CA GLU A 625 -3.97 -19.99 -14.74
C GLU A 625 -3.97 -18.46 -14.63
N LEU A 626 -3.10 -17.79 -15.41
CA LEU A 626 -2.96 -16.33 -15.40
C LEU A 626 -3.82 -15.63 -16.47
N LEU A 627 -4.35 -16.37 -17.43
CA LEU A 627 -5.21 -15.81 -18.49
C LEU A 627 -6.45 -15.06 -17.97
N PRO A 628 -7.06 -15.41 -16.81
CA PRO A 628 -8.14 -14.63 -16.24
C PRO A 628 -7.76 -13.24 -15.73
N TYR A 629 -6.47 -12.94 -15.48
CA TYR A 629 -6.02 -11.62 -15.03
C TYR A 629 -5.87 -10.70 -16.23
N ASN A 630 -7.00 -10.27 -16.76
CA ASN A 630 -7.11 -9.36 -17.89
C ASN A 630 -8.23 -8.38 -17.60
N SER A 631 -7.97 -7.48 -16.66
CA SER A 631 -8.96 -6.59 -16.07
C SER A 631 -9.57 -5.64 -17.11
N CYS A 632 -8.79 -5.24 -18.10
CA CYS A 632 -9.23 -4.40 -19.22
C CYS A 632 -9.79 -5.19 -20.42
N LYS A 633 -9.86 -6.52 -20.33
CA LYS A 633 -10.45 -7.42 -21.34
C LYS A 633 -9.86 -7.28 -22.74
N VAL A 634 -8.58 -6.96 -22.84
CA VAL A 634 -7.89 -6.84 -24.13
C VAL A 634 -7.49 -8.23 -24.60
N PRO A 635 -7.94 -8.71 -25.79
CA PRO A 635 -7.69 -10.08 -26.23
C PRO A 635 -6.21 -10.46 -26.25
N GLY A 636 -5.86 -11.61 -25.66
CA GLY A 636 -4.50 -12.14 -25.62
C GLY A 636 -3.55 -11.46 -24.63
N ARG A 637 -4.06 -10.55 -23.78
CA ARG A 637 -3.26 -9.83 -22.77
C ARG A 637 -3.50 -10.36 -21.37
N VAL A 638 -2.50 -10.14 -20.52
CA VAL A 638 -2.53 -10.39 -19.08
C VAL A 638 -2.05 -9.11 -18.40
N ASP A 639 -2.67 -8.73 -17.30
CA ASP A 639 -2.29 -7.60 -16.46
C ASP A 639 -0.85 -7.77 -15.95
N ASN A 640 -0.16 -6.67 -15.63
CA ASN A 640 1.20 -6.74 -15.09
C ASN A 640 1.22 -7.12 -13.59
N ILE A 641 0.73 -8.32 -13.28
CA ILE A 641 0.52 -8.86 -11.92
C ILE A 641 1.80 -9.03 -11.10
N TRP A 642 2.98 -8.89 -11.71
CA TRP A 642 4.27 -9.01 -11.04
C TRP A 642 5.04 -7.69 -10.92
N ASN A 643 4.47 -6.61 -11.45
CA ASN A 643 5.11 -5.31 -11.39
C ASN A 643 5.17 -4.80 -9.96
N VAL A 644 6.34 -4.32 -9.55
CA VAL A 644 6.52 -3.67 -8.24
C VAL A 644 5.65 -2.41 -8.11
N MET A 645 5.32 -1.73 -9.21
CA MET A 645 4.42 -0.57 -9.25
C MET A 645 2.93 -0.93 -9.36
N SER A 646 2.58 -2.22 -9.31
CA SER A 646 1.19 -2.65 -9.10
C SER A 646 0.94 -2.86 -7.61
N TYR A 647 -0.33 -2.85 -7.23
CA TYR A 647 -0.76 -3.37 -5.93
C TYR A 647 -1.08 -4.85 -6.13
N SER A 648 -0.05 -5.67 -6.00
CA SER A 648 -0.14 -7.12 -6.08
C SER A 648 0.24 -7.72 -4.72
N PRO A 649 -0.08 -9.00 -4.44
CA PRO A 649 0.36 -9.62 -3.19
C PRO A 649 1.90 -9.60 -3.10
N ASP A 650 2.45 -9.51 -1.89
CA ASP A 650 3.91 -9.46 -1.64
C ASP A 650 4.68 -10.58 -2.39
N ALA A 651 4.07 -11.77 -2.50
CA ALA A 651 4.63 -12.90 -3.23
C ALA A 651 4.78 -12.64 -4.75
N CYS A 652 3.94 -11.79 -5.33
CA CYS A 652 3.91 -11.51 -6.75
C CYS A 652 4.83 -10.35 -7.18
N CYS A 653 5.19 -9.43 -6.29
CA CYS A 653 6.07 -8.30 -6.62
C CYS A 653 7.48 -8.82 -6.98
N MET A 654 7.83 -8.83 -8.27
CA MET A 654 9.04 -9.48 -8.79
C MET A 654 9.73 -8.73 -9.94
N MET A 655 9.17 -7.66 -10.50
CA MET A 655 9.80 -7.00 -11.65
C MET A 655 9.53 -5.50 -11.77
N ILE A 656 10.46 -4.82 -12.42
CA ILE A 656 10.31 -3.50 -13.06
C ILE A 656 10.54 -3.73 -14.55
N THR A 657 9.69 -3.18 -15.42
CA THR A 657 9.81 -3.43 -16.87
C THR A 657 11.00 -2.67 -17.48
N PRO A 658 11.52 -3.11 -18.63
CA PRO A 658 12.54 -2.37 -19.39
C PRO A 658 12.21 -0.89 -19.63
N ASN A 659 10.98 -0.55 -20.04
CA ASN A 659 10.62 0.84 -20.27
C ASN A 659 10.33 1.61 -18.96
N GLN A 660 9.94 0.95 -17.87
CA GLN A 660 9.96 1.57 -16.55
C GLN A 660 11.39 1.93 -16.14
N ILE A 661 12.38 1.06 -16.39
CA ILE A 661 13.80 1.38 -16.19
C ILE A 661 14.22 2.59 -17.02
N ALA A 662 13.87 2.63 -18.30
CA ALA A 662 14.16 3.80 -19.14
C ALA A 662 13.51 5.08 -18.59
N ARG A 663 12.26 4.99 -18.10
CA ARG A 663 11.56 6.11 -17.46
C ARG A 663 12.24 6.58 -16.18
N LEU A 664 12.66 5.65 -15.31
CA LEU A 664 13.43 5.95 -14.10
C LEU A 664 14.71 6.73 -14.44
N GLN A 665 15.50 6.20 -15.37
CA GLN A 665 16.75 6.81 -15.81
C GLN A 665 16.54 8.21 -16.40
N TRP A 666 15.51 8.37 -17.23
CA TRP A 666 15.10 9.67 -17.79
C TRP A 666 14.71 10.67 -16.69
N ALA A 667 13.84 10.27 -15.77
CA ALA A 667 13.34 11.15 -14.71
C ALA A 667 14.48 11.60 -13.79
N VAL A 668 15.38 10.68 -13.44
CA VAL A 668 16.57 10.98 -12.64
C VAL A 668 17.53 11.91 -13.38
N ALA A 669 17.89 11.60 -14.63
CA ALA A 669 18.83 12.42 -15.39
C ALA A 669 18.28 13.82 -15.71
N SER A 670 16.97 13.94 -15.94
CA SER A 670 16.33 15.21 -16.34
C SER A 670 16.02 16.10 -15.14
N PHE A 671 15.48 15.52 -14.07
CA PHE A 671 14.93 16.30 -12.96
C PHE A 671 15.73 16.17 -11.67
N ARG A 672 16.58 15.15 -11.52
CA ARG A 672 17.46 14.96 -10.36
C ARG A 672 18.96 15.06 -10.73
N PRO A 673 19.40 16.12 -11.46
CA PRO A 673 20.78 16.21 -11.92
C PRO A 673 21.78 16.38 -10.77
N GLN A 674 21.38 16.89 -9.60
CA GLN A 674 22.29 17.07 -8.47
C GLN A 674 22.58 15.73 -7.77
N LEU A 675 21.61 14.82 -7.72
CA LEU A 675 21.76 13.42 -7.30
C LEU A 675 22.71 12.69 -8.23
N VAL A 676 22.53 12.83 -9.55
CA VAL A 676 23.43 12.24 -10.55
C VAL A 676 24.85 12.78 -10.35
N ALA A 677 25.01 14.09 -10.21
CA ALA A 677 26.31 14.71 -10.00
C ALA A 677 26.98 14.27 -8.68
N ALA A 678 26.19 14.04 -7.62
CA ALA A 678 26.70 13.64 -6.32
C ALA A 678 27.10 12.16 -6.23
N TYR A 679 26.43 11.28 -6.99
CA TYR A 679 26.48 9.83 -6.74
C TYR A 679 26.72 8.96 -7.99
N SER A 680 27.08 9.54 -9.14
CA SER A 680 27.48 8.73 -10.31
C SER A 680 28.73 7.90 -10.03
N VAL A 681 28.75 6.65 -10.48
CA VAL A 681 29.88 5.70 -10.31
C VAL A 681 30.66 5.43 -11.59
#